data_AF-A0A2T6FQ27-F1
#
_entry.id   AF-A0A2T6FQ27-F1
#
_cell.length_a   1.000
_cell.length_b   1.000
_cell.length_c   1.000
_cell.angle_alpha   90.00
_cell.angle_beta   90.00
_cell.angle_gamma   90.00
#
_symmetry.space_group_name_H-M   'P 1'
#
loop_
_entity.id
_entity.type
_entity.pdbx_description
1 polymer ?
#
loop_
_entity_poly.entity_id
_entity_poly.type
_entity_poly.pdbx_seq_one_letter_code
_entity_poly.pdbx_strand_id
1 'polypeptide(L)'
;MTIFDQQIGHQPIVLHNLSTRSDISRVVAVIAANLLCITALFAGDAQAQTETLLSRNVTTTASSQLQAANLAVDGDVGTRWESNHGASPAWLRLDLGNSQPLTRAVIRWEAANAANYSIDGSTDGNNWTTIATRTGGAFGERTDTVNLSGSYRYVRVNSTARSAGNEWGYSIWEVEVYGNIDDDSSLPAPWRNSDIGSPKAGAANLEDNVFTTAASGVDIWGTADSFHYVYQPITGDITATARVTSVDPVNPWAKAGLMIRDGLNADAKNAFVGITVANGATFQRRAATAWTTVSTKQSGIVPPYWVRLVRSGNNISAAISINGTSWMDLGSESISMGNQVYVGLAHTSHDPALVGLATIDQVNVRDTRANLPAFCNRYPQTDGWQSSKVWYSNGRLTYSTEANNRIPDYSFAGYRYGEQALPNVPVVTTLGPTSGDQTARIQSALDAIGNRTPNANGQRGTLQLLPGRYEIYGILRIRQSGVVLRGSGRGTNAAVDTILHARGNNPHQRTVVIVGTNDSSPWDAGASTNVTDNFVAAGSLSVNVQNAALFSVGQEVIITHPSTQAWINAIGGGGVTTGAWAAGSRDIPYVRKVTAISGARITFDAPLFNHLDRSLSQARVAVVSARNLIREAGVENLRVDIETAGGQDENHAWSAIAVTGAEDSWVKTVATRYFGYAGVKTAGAIRITIDTASATNPIGIRTGSRFYNFDVDDYSQLVLFSNCVAADGRHNFISNGTMSASGVVWHRCTSIGTNDSEGHRHWSTGMLFDGITGSNLNLKLFNRGDWGTQHGWGLAHSTAWNSQATFFIQKPPTAQNYGISGLGNNSTAYSFPGAMGYVDIRPGQKLVPESLYEAQLCDRLTR
;
A
#
# COMPACT_ATOMS: atom_id res chain seq x y z
N MET A 1 21.48 -62.41 5.22
CA MET A 1 22.80 -62.80 5.75
C MET A 1 23.75 -61.63 5.51
N THR A 2 24.46 -61.17 6.56
CA THR A 2 25.49 -60.08 6.64
C THR A 2 25.03 -58.66 6.25
N ILE A 3 24.69 -57.74 7.17
CA ILE A 3 25.47 -56.87 8.13
C ILE A 3 26.32 -55.77 7.44
N PHE A 4 25.93 -54.49 7.63
CA PHE A 4 26.76 -53.39 8.18
C PHE A 4 25.88 -52.25 8.70
N ASP A 5 26.45 -51.48 9.62
CA ASP A 5 25.90 -50.64 10.70
C ASP A 5 26.02 -49.13 10.39
N GLN A 6 25.05 -48.30 10.82
CA GLN A 6 25.26 -47.06 11.60
C GLN A 6 23.97 -46.25 11.86
N GLN A 7 23.83 -45.83 13.11
CA GLN A 7 22.73 -45.09 13.74
C GLN A 7 22.75 -43.58 13.45
N ILE A 8 21.56 -42.99 13.27
CA ILE A 8 21.26 -41.59 13.65
C ILE A 8 19.95 -41.61 14.45
N GLY A 9 20.02 -41.16 15.70
CA GLY A 9 18.90 -41.14 16.64
C GLY A 9 18.05 -39.86 16.54
N HIS A 10 16.73 -40.03 16.50
CA HIS A 10 15.75 -39.02 16.89
C HIS A 10 15.33 -39.26 18.34
N GLN A 11 15.37 -38.22 19.18
CA GLN A 11 14.79 -38.23 20.52
C GLN A 11 13.52 -37.34 20.53
N PRO A 12 12.42 -37.76 21.19
CA PRO A 12 11.21 -36.97 21.35
C PRO A 12 11.31 -36.05 22.58
N ILE A 13 10.69 -34.86 22.51
CA ILE A 13 10.59 -33.91 23.62
C ILE A 13 9.44 -34.34 24.55
N VAL A 14 9.77 -34.68 25.79
CA VAL A 14 8.84 -34.92 26.91
C VAL A 14 8.77 -33.66 27.77
N LEU A 15 7.56 -33.17 28.02
CA LEU A 15 7.25 -32.09 28.98
C LEU A 15 7.39 -32.62 30.42
N HIS A 16 8.28 -32.04 31.21
CA HIS A 16 8.39 -32.28 32.66
C HIS A 16 7.74 -31.15 33.47
N ASN A 17 6.90 -31.54 34.44
CA ASN A 17 6.37 -30.71 35.52
C ASN A 17 7.51 -30.18 36.43
N LEU A 18 7.44 -28.91 36.81
CA LEU A 18 8.40 -28.25 37.72
C LEU A 18 7.91 -28.37 39.17
N SER A 19 8.69 -29.00 40.06
CA SER A 19 8.28 -29.23 41.45
C SER A 19 9.43 -29.19 42.48
N THR A 20 10.31 -28.19 42.46
CA THR A 20 11.24 -27.95 43.60
C THR A 20 11.59 -26.47 43.82
N ARG A 21 11.86 -26.14 45.10
CA ARG A 21 12.15 -24.78 45.61
C ARG A 21 13.42 -24.11 45.05
N SER A 22 14.28 -24.82 44.31
CA SER A 22 15.47 -24.22 43.69
C SER A 22 15.18 -23.46 42.38
N ASP A 23 14.05 -23.76 41.73
CA ASP A 23 13.67 -23.11 40.47
C ASP A 23 12.95 -21.77 40.68
N ILE A 24 12.34 -21.56 41.85
CA ILE A 24 11.71 -20.29 42.23
C ILE A 24 12.77 -19.21 42.51
N SER A 25 13.91 -19.57 43.07
CA SER A 25 14.99 -18.60 43.37
C SER A 25 15.69 -18.08 42.10
N ARG A 26 15.71 -18.85 41.01
CA ARG A 26 16.22 -18.40 39.71
C ARG A 26 15.20 -17.55 38.94
N VAL A 27 13.91 -17.81 39.10
CA VAL A 27 12.84 -16.98 38.52
C VAL A 27 12.72 -15.62 39.25
N VAL A 28 12.93 -15.56 40.57
CA VAL A 28 12.92 -14.29 41.33
C VAL A 28 14.17 -13.43 41.04
N ALA A 29 15.33 -14.03 40.79
CA ALA A 29 16.54 -13.29 40.38
C ALA A 29 16.44 -12.70 38.96
N VAL A 30 15.75 -13.40 38.04
CA VAL A 30 15.50 -12.90 36.66
C VAL A 30 14.39 -11.84 36.65
N ILE A 31 13.43 -11.88 37.58
CA ILE A 31 12.39 -10.83 37.71
C ILE A 31 12.96 -9.58 38.42
N ALA A 32 13.85 -9.71 39.40
CA ALA A 32 14.49 -8.56 40.05
C ALA A 32 15.51 -7.82 39.15
N ALA A 33 16.23 -8.54 38.27
CA ALA A 33 17.11 -7.92 37.28
C ALA A 33 16.33 -7.24 36.13
N ASN A 34 15.10 -7.68 35.84
CA ASN A 34 14.23 -7.06 34.83
C ASN A 34 13.29 -5.97 35.38
N LEU A 35 13.19 -5.80 36.70
CA LEU A 35 12.47 -4.66 37.31
C LEU A 35 13.40 -3.50 37.70
N LEU A 36 14.70 -3.71 37.82
CA LEU A 36 15.69 -2.64 38.06
C LEU A 36 16.20 -1.95 36.78
N CYS A 37 15.94 -2.51 35.59
CA CYS A 37 16.28 -1.88 34.30
C CYS A 37 15.11 -1.09 33.67
N ILE A 38 13.93 -1.06 34.29
CA ILE A 38 12.75 -0.35 33.75
C ILE A 38 12.50 1.01 34.42
N THR A 39 13.18 1.33 35.53
CA THR A 39 13.20 2.69 36.09
C THR A 39 14.42 3.52 35.68
N ALA A 40 15.32 2.98 34.85
CA ALA A 40 16.47 3.71 34.30
C ALA A 40 16.30 4.15 32.84
N LEU A 41 15.13 3.91 32.23
CA LEU A 41 14.82 4.29 30.83
C LEU A 41 13.91 5.53 30.69
N PHE A 42 13.64 6.24 31.80
CA PHE A 42 13.01 7.57 31.79
C PHE A 42 13.79 8.61 32.62
N ALA A 43 15.06 8.35 32.93
CA ALA A 43 16.02 9.42 33.07
C ALA A 43 16.57 9.67 31.66
N GLY A 44 15.73 10.21 30.78
CA GLY A 44 16.29 10.97 29.67
C GLY A 44 17.21 11.99 30.32
N ASP A 45 18.45 12.05 29.88
CA ASP A 45 19.26 13.24 30.11
C ASP A 45 18.35 14.41 29.78
N ALA A 46 17.92 15.15 30.80
CA ALA A 46 17.53 16.52 30.60
C ALA A 46 18.82 17.18 30.11
N GLN A 47 19.06 17.11 28.80
CA GLN A 47 19.91 18.07 28.14
C GLN A 47 19.35 19.40 28.61
N ALA A 48 20.11 20.13 29.42
CA ALA A 48 19.82 21.51 29.69
C ALA A 48 19.67 22.15 28.31
N GLN A 49 18.44 22.48 27.91
CA GLN A 49 18.20 23.21 26.67
C GLN A 49 19.04 24.48 26.79
N THR A 50 19.98 24.66 25.86
CA THR A 50 20.89 25.79 25.87
C THR A 50 20.06 27.05 25.65
N GLU A 51 19.88 27.87 26.69
CA GLU A 51 19.16 29.15 26.58
C GLU A 51 19.81 30.01 25.51
N THR A 52 19.02 30.47 24.53
CA THR A 52 19.50 31.34 23.44
C THR A 52 19.21 32.79 23.76
N LEU A 53 20.16 33.69 23.51
CA LEU A 53 19.95 35.14 23.60
C LEU A 53 19.11 35.61 22.40
N LEU A 54 17.86 35.97 22.66
CA LEU A 54 16.87 36.34 21.64
C LEU A 54 16.84 37.83 21.32
N SER A 55 17.33 38.69 22.22
CA SER A 55 17.22 40.14 22.07
C SER A 55 18.35 40.81 21.28
N ARG A 56 19.42 40.11 20.90
CA ARG A 56 20.58 40.74 20.26
C ARG A 56 20.21 41.34 18.89
N ASN A 57 20.49 42.63 18.72
CA ASN A 57 20.24 43.40 17.48
C ASN A 57 18.79 43.34 16.97
N VAL A 58 17.82 43.09 17.86
CA VAL A 58 16.41 43.10 17.49
C VAL A 58 15.90 44.51 17.21
N THR A 59 14.77 44.63 16.52
CA THR A 59 14.13 45.94 16.33
C THR A 59 13.61 46.45 17.67
N THR A 60 13.96 47.69 18.02
CA THR A 60 13.51 48.33 19.25
C THR A 60 12.75 49.62 19.01
N THR A 61 11.86 49.93 19.94
CA THR A 61 11.11 51.20 20.00
C THR A 61 10.95 51.58 21.47
N ALA A 62 10.86 52.87 21.78
CA ALA A 62 10.75 53.33 23.15
C ALA A 62 9.77 54.50 23.27
N SER A 63 9.34 54.80 24.51
CA SER A 63 8.48 55.94 24.80
C SER A 63 9.13 57.30 24.49
N SER A 64 10.46 57.37 24.56
CA SER A 64 11.29 58.55 24.26
C SER A 64 12.75 58.11 24.10
N GLN A 65 13.59 58.90 23.42
CA GLN A 65 14.96 58.53 23.11
C GLN A 65 15.90 59.76 23.18
N LEU A 66 16.42 60.09 24.37
CA LEU A 66 17.58 60.99 24.47
C LEU A 66 18.85 60.30 23.95
N GLN A 67 18.91 58.97 24.14
CA GLN A 67 19.77 58.07 23.38
C GLN A 67 18.91 56.98 22.73
N ALA A 68 19.40 56.44 21.61
CA ALA A 68 18.61 55.55 20.76
C ALA A 68 18.30 54.21 21.46
N ALA A 69 17.14 53.64 21.16
CA ALA A 69 16.62 52.43 21.82
C ALA A 69 17.39 51.15 21.44
N ASN A 70 18.01 51.14 20.27
CA ASN A 70 18.79 50.00 19.79
C ASN A 70 20.13 49.85 20.53
N LEU A 71 20.59 50.90 21.22
CA LEU A 71 21.81 50.88 22.04
C LEU A 71 21.67 50.06 23.32
N ALA A 72 20.46 49.59 23.67
CA ALA A 72 20.25 48.69 24.80
C ALA A 72 20.13 47.21 24.38
N VAL A 73 20.40 46.89 23.11
CA VAL A 73 20.39 45.52 22.56
C VAL A 73 21.50 45.27 21.55
N ASP A 74 22.45 46.20 21.42
CA ASP A 74 23.60 46.09 20.52
C ASP A 74 24.70 45.22 21.13
N GLY A 75 24.55 44.90 22.42
CA GLY A 75 25.45 44.17 23.31
C GLY A 75 26.85 44.72 23.41
N ASP A 76 26.94 46.05 23.36
CA ASP A 76 28.04 46.85 23.90
C ASP A 76 27.58 47.47 25.23
N VAL A 77 28.19 47.06 26.35
CA VAL A 77 27.83 47.57 27.68
C VAL A 77 28.31 49.01 27.95
N GLY A 78 28.91 49.68 26.96
CA GLY A 78 29.29 51.09 27.00
C GLY A 78 28.30 52.05 26.31
N THR A 79 27.27 51.53 25.64
CA THR A 79 26.21 52.30 24.96
C THR A 79 24.86 52.06 25.65
N ARG A 80 23.95 53.04 25.63
CA ARG A 80 22.67 52.91 26.36
C ARG A 80 21.48 53.52 25.65
N TRP A 81 20.31 52.98 25.94
CA TRP A 81 19.07 53.72 25.78
C TRP A 81 18.87 54.68 26.97
N GLU A 82 18.37 55.88 26.69
CA GLU A 82 18.02 56.89 27.70
C GLU A 82 16.65 57.51 27.40
N SER A 83 15.74 57.48 28.38
CA SER A 83 14.44 58.16 28.29
C SER A 83 14.57 59.67 28.54
N ASN A 84 13.55 60.44 28.17
CA ASN A 84 13.46 61.84 28.59
C ASN A 84 13.50 61.96 30.13
N HIS A 85 14.19 62.99 30.62
CA HIS A 85 14.25 63.28 32.05
C HIS A 85 12.87 63.68 32.57
N GLY A 86 12.56 63.31 33.81
CA GLY A 86 11.26 63.63 34.41
C GLY A 86 10.09 62.77 33.95
N ALA A 87 10.19 62.02 32.84
CA ALA A 87 9.13 61.13 32.36
C ALA A 87 8.95 59.89 33.26
N SER A 88 7.70 59.59 33.63
CA SER A 88 7.31 58.34 34.31
C SER A 88 5.80 58.10 34.08
N PRO A 89 5.38 56.93 33.56
CA PRO A 89 6.19 55.79 33.17
C PRO A 89 6.98 56.02 31.87
N ALA A 90 8.01 55.19 31.63
CA ALA A 90 8.73 55.12 30.36
C ALA A 90 8.97 53.65 29.98
N TRP A 91 9.00 53.33 28.69
CA TRP A 91 9.12 51.95 28.23
C TRP A 91 10.11 51.78 27.08
N LEU A 92 10.72 50.60 27.03
CA LEU A 92 11.56 50.09 25.94
C LEU A 92 10.97 48.76 25.46
N ARG A 93 10.61 48.67 24.18
CA ARG A 93 10.01 47.51 23.50
C ARG A 93 11.00 46.89 22.52
N LEU A 94 11.12 45.57 22.56
CA LEU A 94 11.89 44.71 21.69
C LEU A 94 10.94 43.84 20.84
N ASP A 95 11.18 43.74 19.52
CA ASP A 95 10.51 42.79 18.62
C ASP A 95 11.47 41.63 18.30
N LEU A 96 11.26 40.46 18.92
CA LEU A 96 12.08 39.26 18.74
C LEU A 96 11.91 38.62 17.35
N GLY A 97 11.10 39.20 16.46
CA GLY A 97 10.81 38.72 15.12
C GLY A 97 9.69 37.69 15.07
N ASN A 98 9.70 36.73 16.00
CA ASN A 98 8.69 35.67 16.15
C ASN A 98 8.36 35.41 17.63
N SER A 99 7.24 34.73 17.90
CA SER A 99 6.86 34.33 19.26
C SER A 99 7.78 33.22 19.79
N GLN A 100 8.50 33.45 20.87
CA GLN A 100 9.48 32.53 21.45
C GLN A 100 9.13 32.22 22.91
N PRO A 101 9.29 30.97 23.41
CA PRO A 101 9.11 30.67 24.82
C PRO A 101 10.27 31.27 25.62
N LEU A 102 9.95 32.21 26.50
CA LEU A 102 10.94 32.99 27.25
C LEU A 102 11.32 32.27 28.54
N THR A 103 12.59 32.35 28.92
CA THR A 103 13.10 31.77 30.17
C THR A 103 13.55 32.82 31.18
N ARG A 104 14.22 33.88 30.73
CA ARG A 104 14.63 35.00 31.60
C ARG A 104 14.96 36.28 30.83
N ALA A 105 15.04 37.40 31.55
CA ALA A 105 15.64 38.63 31.09
C ALA A 105 16.74 39.09 32.06
N VAL A 106 17.81 39.68 31.51
CA VAL A 106 18.87 40.37 32.26
C VAL A 106 18.85 41.83 31.82
N ILE A 107 18.61 42.75 32.76
CA ILE A 107 18.56 44.19 32.49
C ILE A 107 19.75 44.84 33.20
N ARG A 108 20.66 45.43 32.44
CA ARG A 108 21.81 46.18 32.96
C ARG A 108 21.45 47.65 33.01
N TRP A 109 21.16 48.15 34.19
CA TRP A 109 20.82 49.54 34.42
C TRP A 109 22.06 50.42 34.57
N GLU A 110 21.98 51.64 34.06
CA GLU A 110 22.87 52.74 34.45
C GLU A 110 22.45 53.29 35.84
N ALA A 111 23.16 54.29 36.38
CA ALA A 111 22.78 54.91 37.66
C ALA A 111 21.33 55.43 37.68
N ALA A 112 20.88 56.08 36.60
CA ALA A 112 19.51 56.56 36.42
C ALA A 112 18.54 55.42 36.07
N ASN A 113 18.16 54.63 37.07
CA ASN A 113 17.36 53.41 36.90
C ASN A 113 15.92 53.51 37.43
N ALA A 114 15.14 52.45 37.24
CA ALA A 114 13.81 52.30 37.82
C ALA A 114 13.86 51.73 39.26
N ALA A 115 13.05 52.26 40.18
CA ALA A 115 12.70 51.53 41.42
C ALA A 115 11.67 50.44 41.13
N ASN A 116 10.66 50.76 40.32
CA ASN A 116 9.57 49.87 39.98
C ASN A 116 9.45 49.75 38.46
N TYR A 117 9.36 48.52 37.96
CA TYR A 117 9.09 48.23 36.55
C TYR A 117 8.37 46.90 36.38
N SER A 118 7.68 46.74 35.25
CA SER A 118 7.21 45.44 34.75
C SER A 118 7.97 45.04 33.50
N ILE A 119 8.03 43.73 33.27
CA ILE A 119 8.33 43.15 31.96
C ILE A 119 7.00 42.63 31.43
N ASP A 120 6.58 43.14 30.29
CA ASP A 120 5.34 42.77 29.63
C ASP A 120 5.66 41.97 28.35
N GLY A 121 4.89 40.92 28.08
CA GLY A 121 4.93 40.13 26.86
C GLY A 121 3.71 40.39 25.98
N SER A 122 3.90 40.36 24.66
CA SER A 122 2.81 40.45 23.68
C SER A 122 3.10 39.60 22.44
N THR A 123 2.06 39.01 21.85
CA THR A 123 2.13 38.27 20.59
C THR A 123 1.85 39.16 19.37
N ASP A 124 1.13 40.27 19.55
CA ASP A 124 0.64 41.13 18.47
C ASP A 124 1.15 42.58 18.53
N GLY A 125 1.89 42.93 19.59
CA GLY A 125 2.46 44.25 19.83
C GLY A 125 1.46 45.29 20.36
N ASN A 126 0.18 44.91 20.50
CA ASN A 126 -0.93 45.79 20.88
C ASN A 126 -1.52 45.40 22.26
N ASN A 127 -1.75 44.10 22.48
CA ASN A 127 -2.27 43.55 23.72
C ASN A 127 -1.12 43.02 24.57
N TRP A 128 -0.99 43.52 25.80
CA TRP A 128 0.16 43.26 26.65
C TRP A 128 -0.24 42.54 27.93
N THR A 129 0.51 41.51 28.28
CA THR A 129 0.39 40.77 29.54
C THR A 129 1.64 41.03 30.36
N THR A 130 1.50 41.46 31.62
CA THR A 130 2.63 41.56 32.53
C THR A 130 3.12 40.15 32.90
N ILE A 131 4.37 39.84 32.55
CA ILE A 131 4.99 38.52 32.76
C ILE A 131 5.99 38.51 33.91
N ALA A 132 6.48 39.68 34.33
CA ALA A 132 7.22 39.84 35.57
C ALA A 132 7.12 41.28 36.10
N THR A 133 7.33 41.44 37.41
CA THR A 133 7.37 42.75 38.09
C THR A 133 8.53 42.82 39.05
N ARG A 134 9.13 44.00 39.19
CA ARG A 134 10.14 44.28 40.22
C ARG A 134 9.89 45.63 40.86
N THR A 135 10.08 45.71 42.17
CA THR A 135 9.88 46.94 42.96
C THR A 135 11.04 47.16 43.94
N GLY A 136 11.18 48.40 44.43
CA GLY A 136 12.15 48.75 45.47
C GLY A 136 13.62 48.79 45.02
N GLY A 137 13.89 48.96 43.72
CA GLY A 137 15.25 49.10 43.20
C GLY A 137 15.98 50.34 43.72
N ALA A 138 17.20 50.17 44.21
CA ALA A 138 18.06 51.25 44.68
C ALA A 138 18.69 52.05 43.52
N PHE A 139 18.95 53.34 43.75
CA PHE A 139 19.67 54.20 42.82
C PHE A 139 21.13 53.73 42.65
N GLY A 140 21.72 53.94 41.46
CA GLY A 140 23.07 53.48 41.12
C GLY A 140 23.09 52.31 40.12
N GLU A 141 24.25 52.02 39.54
CA GLU A 141 24.40 50.95 38.55
C GLU A 141 24.04 49.59 39.14
N ARG A 142 23.25 48.81 38.40
CA ARG A 142 22.89 47.45 38.83
C ARG A 142 22.44 46.57 37.68
N THR A 143 22.58 45.26 37.87
CA THR A 143 22.06 44.25 36.94
C THR A 143 20.91 43.49 37.59
N ASP A 144 19.80 43.44 36.88
CA ASP A 144 18.56 42.83 37.31
C ASP A 144 18.28 41.57 36.45
N THR A 145 18.40 40.37 37.04
CA THR A 145 17.99 39.12 36.39
C THR A 145 16.59 38.72 36.85
N VAL A 146 15.69 38.46 35.90
CA VAL A 146 14.28 38.16 36.16
C VAL A 146 13.88 36.92 35.36
N ASN A 147 13.35 35.90 36.03
CA ASN A 147 12.81 34.72 35.34
C ASN A 147 11.52 35.09 34.61
N LEU A 148 11.39 34.60 33.38
CA LEU A 148 10.23 34.81 32.52
C LEU A 148 9.57 33.46 32.23
N SER A 149 8.32 33.53 31.75
CA SER A 149 7.59 32.36 31.27
C SER A 149 6.56 32.79 30.23
N GLY A 150 6.12 31.83 29.41
CA GLY A 150 5.19 32.06 28.30
C GLY A 150 5.89 32.44 26.99
N SER A 151 5.13 32.38 25.89
CA SER A 151 5.64 32.60 24.54
C SER A 151 5.20 33.94 23.99
N TYR A 152 6.15 34.80 23.62
CA TYR A 152 5.87 36.16 23.17
C TYR A 152 6.82 36.59 22.06
N ARG A 153 6.32 37.42 21.14
CA ARG A 153 7.12 38.04 20.08
C ARG A 153 7.70 39.37 20.53
N TYR A 154 6.90 40.14 21.24
CA TYR A 154 7.28 41.45 21.74
C TYR A 154 7.49 41.38 23.24
N VAL A 155 8.60 41.96 23.70
CA VAL A 155 8.92 42.11 25.12
C VAL A 155 9.12 43.58 25.42
N ARG A 156 8.53 44.08 26.51
CA ARG A 156 8.62 45.49 26.89
C ARG A 156 9.02 45.62 28.36
N VAL A 157 10.10 46.36 28.61
CA VAL A 157 10.46 46.83 29.96
C VAL A 157 9.70 48.14 30.20
N ASN A 158 8.69 48.11 31.07
CA ASN A 158 7.84 49.25 31.39
C ASN A 158 8.18 49.79 32.79
N SER A 159 8.94 50.87 32.83
CA SER A 159 9.44 51.49 34.07
C SER A 159 8.40 52.45 34.64
N THR A 160 7.91 52.18 35.85
CA THR A 160 6.74 52.84 36.44
C THR A 160 7.05 53.76 37.61
N ALA A 161 8.23 53.64 38.23
CA ALA A 161 8.72 54.61 39.23
C ALA A 161 10.25 54.69 39.19
N ARG A 162 10.81 55.91 39.30
CA ARG A 162 12.26 56.13 39.41
C ARG A 162 12.77 55.76 40.81
N SER A 163 14.03 55.34 40.90
CA SER A 163 14.68 55.11 42.20
C SER A 163 14.82 56.40 43.02
N ALA A 164 14.78 56.27 44.35
CA ALA A 164 14.90 57.42 45.24
C ALA A 164 16.26 58.11 45.06
N GLY A 165 16.24 59.40 44.73
CA GLY A 165 17.43 60.18 44.37
C GLY A 165 17.74 60.25 42.87
N ASN A 166 16.99 59.56 42.00
CA ASN A 166 17.10 59.69 40.54
C ASN A 166 16.33 60.93 40.05
N GLU A 167 17.05 62.01 39.76
CA GLU A 167 16.51 63.26 39.19
C GLU A 167 16.44 63.26 37.64
N TRP A 168 16.91 62.19 36.99
CA TRP A 168 17.00 62.05 35.54
C TRP A 168 15.84 61.22 34.95
N GLY A 169 16.12 60.46 33.88
CA GLY A 169 15.21 59.50 33.25
C GLY A 169 15.48 58.06 33.68
N TYR A 170 15.16 57.13 32.78
CA TYR A 170 15.54 55.72 32.88
C TYR A 170 16.58 55.41 31.81
N SER A 171 17.65 54.75 32.23
CA SER A 171 18.82 54.46 31.41
C SER A 171 19.19 52.98 31.52
N ILE A 172 19.27 52.30 30.37
CA ILE A 172 19.57 50.87 30.28
C ILE A 172 20.77 50.66 29.35
N TRP A 173 21.84 50.08 29.88
CA TRP A 173 23.01 49.64 29.12
C TRP A 173 22.68 48.45 28.23
N GLU A 174 21.98 47.43 28.74
CA GLU A 174 21.61 46.26 27.93
C GLU A 174 20.33 45.56 28.46
N VAL A 175 19.50 45.03 27.56
CA VAL A 175 18.40 44.10 27.84
C VAL A 175 18.63 42.78 27.11
N GLU A 176 19.02 41.75 27.85
CA GLU A 176 19.28 40.40 27.35
C GLU A 176 18.05 39.50 27.63
N VAL A 177 17.23 39.20 26.62
CA VAL A 177 16.08 38.28 26.74
C VAL A 177 16.50 36.90 26.25
N TYR A 178 16.29 35.87 27.07
CA TYR A 178 16.63 34.49 26.78
C TYR A 178 15.38 33.63 26.61
N GLY A 179 15.49 32.60 25.78
CA GLY A 179 14.45 31.59 25.60
C GLY A 179 14.99 30.29 25.02
N ASN A 180 14.13 29.27 25.00
CA ASN A 180 14.42 28.00 24.35
C ASN A 180 13.83 28.06 22.94
N ILE A 181 14.64 27.97 21.88
CA ILE A 181 14.08 27.91 20.53
C ILE A 181 13.52 26.48 20.35
N ASP A 182 12.24 26.29 20.67
CA ASP A 182 11.49 25.11 20.25
C ASP A 182 11.02 25.33 18.80
N ASP A 183 11.88 24.99 17.83
CA ASP A 183 11.58 25.05 16.38
C ASP A 183 10.56 23.97 15.93
N ASP A 184 9.96 23.20 16.85
CA ASP A 184 9.14 22.00 16.56
C ASP A 184 7.63 22.17 16.86
N SER A 185 7.17 23.33 17.33
CA SER A 185 5.79 23.48 17.86
C SER A 185 4.69 23.82 16.84
N SER A 186 5.04 24.14 15.58
CA SER A 186 4.05 24.45 14.52
C SER A 186 3.76 23.28 13.57
N LEU A 187 4.63 22.26 13.51
CA LEU A 187 4.45 21.13 12.60
C LEU A 187 3.92 19.91 13.37
N PRO A 188 2.88 19.22 12.86
CA PRO A 188 2.44 17.99 13.48
C PRO A 188 3.49 16.89 13.28
N ALA A 189 3.71 16.09 14.32
CA ALA A 189 4.49 14.85 14.20
C ALA A 189 3.99 14.02 12.99
N PRO A 190 4.89 13.38 12.22
CA PRO A 190 6.32 13.18 12.49
C PRO A 190 7.26 14.27 11.92
N TRP A 191 6.71 15.37 11.42
CA TRP A 191 7.51 16.42 10.78
C TRP A 191 8.32 17.22 11.79
N ARG A 192 9.55 17.55 11.38
CA ARG A 192 10.51 18.43 12.04
C ARG A 192 11.05 19.39 11.00
N ASN A 193 11.73 20.46 11.40
CA ASN A 193 12.48 21.30 10.48
C ASN A 193 13.90 21.60 11.00
N SER A 194 14.77 22.07 10.11
CA SER A 194 16.12 22.54 10.45
C SER A 194 16.72 23.33 9.29
N ASP A 195 17.56 24.32 9.62
CA ASP A 195 18.42 25.00 8.66
C ASP A 195 19.73 24.26 8.45
N ILE A 196 20.01 23.91 7.20
CA ILE A 196 21.22 23.18 6.79
C ILE A 196 22.23 24.18 6.27
N GLY A 197 23.47 24.18 6.78
CA GLY A 197 24.57 24.99 6.25
C GLY A 197 24.52 26.48 6.61
N SER A 198 23.95 26.80 7.77
CA SER A 198 23.90 28.16 8.35
C SER A 198 23.29 29.25 7.45
N PRO A 199 22.13 29.04 6.77
CA PRO A 199 21.36 30.13 6.19
C PRO A 199 20.78 31.04 7.30
N LYS A 200 20.09 32.11 6.91
CA LYS A 200 19.21 32.81 7.86
C LYS A 200 18.11 31.85 8.30
N ALA A 201 17.64 32.06 9.53
CA ALA A 201 16.58 31.27 10.14
C ALA A 201 15.40 31.10 9.18
N GLY A 202 15.14 29.85 8.79
CA GLY A 202 13.96 29.49 8.03
C GLY A 202 12.75 29.25 8.95
N ALA A 203 11.61 28.97 8.36
CA ALA A 203 10.40 28.60 9.09
C ALA A 203 9.49 27.69 8.24
N ALA A 204 8.65 26.92 8.91
CA ALA A 204 7.65 26.08 8.25
C ALA A 204 6.31 26.09 8.98
N ASN A 205 5.24 26.05 8.20
CA ASN A 205 3.87 25.88 8.69
C ASN A 205 3.15 24.83 7.84
N LEU A 206 2.25 24.06 8.46
CA LEU A 206 1.34 23.14 7.78
C LEU A 206 -0.11 23.50 8.12
N GLU A 207 -0.85 23.95 7.13
CA GLU A 207 -2.27 24.31 7.25
C GLU A 207 -3.03 23.72 6.06
N ASP A 208 -4.17 23.08 6.30
CA ASP A 208 -5.01 22.44 5.26
C ASP A 208 -4.25 21.52 4.28
N ASN A 209 -3.28 20.76 4.80
CA ASN A 209 -2.36 19.89 4.03
C ASN A 209 -1.46 20.64 3.01
N VAL A 210 -1.24 21.93 3.22
CA VAL A 210 -0.31 22.76 2.46
C VAL A 210 0.84 23.18 3.37
N PHE A 211 2.06 22.80 2.99
CA PHE A 211 3.27 23.31 3.61
C PHE A 211 3.61 24.68 3.04
N THR A 212 3.84 25.64 3.92
CA THR A 212 4.49 26.92 3.58
C THR A 212 5.85 26.94 4.23
N THR A 213 6.91 27.11 3.44
CA THR A 213 8.28 27.19 3.94
C THR A 213 8.90 28.54 3.60
N ALA A 214 9.53 29.16 4.60
CA ALA A 214 10.37 30.33 4.45
C ALA A 214 11.83 29.91 4.54
N ALA A 215 12.64 30.24 3.53
CA ALA A 215 14.03 29.81 3.49
C ALA A 215 14.94 30.88 2.90
N SER A 216 16.15 31.03 3.47
CA SER A 216 17.29 31.59 2.74
C SER A 216 18.33 30.50 2.42
N GLY A 217 19.43 30.87 1.79
CA GLY A 217 20.59 30.00 1.66
C GLY A 217 21.36 30.21 0.36
N VAL A 218 22.61 29.74 0.33
CA VAL A 218 23.48 29.88 -0.84
C VAL A 218 22.98 29.03 -2.00
N ASP A 219 22.93 27.71 -1.82
CA ASP A 219 22.34 26.76 -2.78
C ASP A 219 22.32 25.34 -2.18
N ILE A 220 21.58 24.44 -2.84
CA ILE A 220 21.75 22.98 -2.73
C ILE A 220 22.71 22.56 -3.85
N TRP A 221 24.02 22.78 -3.64
CA TRP A 221 25.04 22.57 -4.66
C TRP A 221 26.44 22.37 -4.09
N GLY A 222 27.40 22.02 -4.95
CA GLY A 222 28.80 21.89 -4.56
C GLY A 222 29.02 20.79 -3.52
N THR A 223 29.94 21.02 -2.60
CA THR A 223 30.34 20.10 -1.52
C THR A 223 29.61 20.33 -0.21
N ALA A 224 28.85 21.42 -0.07
CA ALA A 224 28.08 21.76 1.13
C ALA A 224 26.80 22.53 0.75
N ASP A 225 25.67 22.11 1.30
CA ASP A 225 24.36 22.69 1.07
C ASP A 225 24.06 23.85 2.03
N SER A 226 23.25 24.82 1.61
CA SER A 226 22.73 25.92 2.43
C SER A 226 21.25 26.18 2.10
N PHE A 227 20.32 25.75 2.98
CA PHE A 227 18.87 25.75 2.73
C PHE A 227 18.03 25.45 4.00
N HIS A 228 16.70 25.61 3.94
CA HIS A 228 15.76 25.17 4.99
C HIS A 228 15.15 23.80 4.67
N TYR A 229 15.12 22.90 5.66
CA TYR A 229 14.66 21.52 5.49
C TYR A 229 13.52 21.16 6.43
N VAL A 230 12.37 20.74 5.90
CA VAL A 230 11.24 20.18 6.66
C VAL A 230 11.22 18.67 6.41
N TYR A 231 11.37 17.84 7.44
CA TYR A 231 11.67 16.43 7.26
C TYR A 231 11.09 15.52 8.34
N GLN A 232 11.07 14.23 8.05
CA GLN A 232 10.87 13.18 9.03
C GLN A 232 11.96 12.12 8.92
N PRO A 233 12.41 11.53 10.04
CA PRO A 233 13.27 10.34 10.01
C PRO A 233 12.44 9.13 9.57
N ILE A 234 12.94 8.38 8.59
CA ILE A 234 12.27 7.18 8.08
C ILE A 234 13.30 6.10 7.75
N THR A 235 12.91 4.85 7.95
CA THR A 235 13.77 3.68 7.76
C THR A 235 13.34 2.89 6.54
N GLY A 236 14.29 2.39 5.75
CA GLY A 236 14.03 1.46 4.64
C GLY A 236 13.85 2.13 3.27
N ASP A 237 13.07 1.46 2.42
CA ASP A 237 12.75 1.89 1.06
C ASP A 237 11.63 2.92 1.09
N ILE A 238 11.75 4.03 0.37
CA ILE A 238 10.89 5.20 0.57
C ILE A 238 10.31 5.65 -0.75
N THR A 239 9.03 5.94 -0.78
CA THR A 239 8.40 6.70 -1.87
C THR A 239 7.93 8.02 -1.29
N ALA A 240 8.41 9.12 -1.85
CA ALA A 240 7.99 10.46 -1.51
C ALA A 240 7.42 11.16 -2.76
N THR A 241 6.23 11.75 -2.65
CA THR A 241 5.60 12.57 -3.69
C THR A 241 5.15 13.90 -3.10
N ALA A 242 5.24 14.97 -3.88
CA ALA A 242 4.73 16.28 -3.50
C ALA A 242 4.39 17.08 -4.76
N ARG A 243 3.47 18.04 -4.65
CA ARG A 243 3.25 19.05 -5.69
C ARG A 243 3.76 20.39 -5.20
N VAL A 244 4.80 20.89 -5.85
CA VAL A 244 5.33 22.24 -5.62
C VAL A 244 4.38 23.20 -6.30
N THR A 245 3.65 24.00 -5.52
CA THR A 245 2.61 24.91 -6.04
C THR A 245 3.15 26.30 -6.35
N SER A 246 4.06 26.82 -5.53
CA SER A 246 4.78 28.07 -5.81
C SER A 246 6.17 28.08 -5.17
N VAL A 247 7.07 28.87 -5.77
CA VAL A 247 8.37 29.25 -5.22
C VAL A 247 8.56 30.73 -5.53
N ASP A 248 8.89 31.54 -4.53
CA ASP A 248 9.06 32.97 -4.69
C ASP A 248 10.24 33.29 -5.62
N PRO A 249 10.10 34.28 -6.52
CA PRO A 249 11.12 34.62 -7.50
C PRO A 249 12.26 35.47 -6.92
N VAL A 250 12.78 35.11 -5.74
CA VAL A 250 13.95 35.79 -5.12
C VAL A 250 15.18 35.69 -6.03
N ASN A 251 15.35 34.51 -6.65
CA ASN A 251 16.41 34.23 -7.61
C ASN A 251 15.89 33.27 -8.69
N PRO A 252 16.34 33.36 -9.96
CA PRO A 252 15.99 32.39 -11.00
C PRO A 252 16.28 30.92 -10.64
N TRP A 253 17.23 30.68 -9.73
CA TRP A 253 17.63 29.38 -9.21
C TRP A 253 17.07 29.06 -7.81
N ALA A 254 16.25 29.94 -7.23
CA ALA A 254 15.45 29.59 -6.05
C ALA A 254 14.60 28.36 -6.37
N LYS A 255 14.48 27.45 -5.41
CA LYS A 255 13.91 26.12 -5.66
C LYS A 255 13.35 25.47 -4.41
N ALA A 256 12.31 24.68 -4.62
CA ALA A 256 11.72 23.84 -3.60
C ALA A 256 11.37 22.46 -4.18
N GLY A 257 11.35 21.43 -3.32
CA GLY A 257 11.06 20.07 -3.74
C GLY A 257 11.30 19.03 -2.67
N LEU A 258 11.46 17.77 -3.08
CA LEU A 258 11.69 16.63 -2.19
C LEU A 258 13.19 16.32 -2.06
N MET A 259 13.63 15.98 -0.86
CA MET A 259 14.98 15.50 -0.59
C MET A 259 14.95 14.21 0.23
N ILE A 260 15.89 13.31 -0.05
CA ILE A 260 16.32 12.21 0.81
C ILE A 260 17.80 12.46 1.16
N ARG A 261 18.15 12.48 2.45
CA ARG A 261 19.52 12.73 2.91
C ARG A 261 19.92 11.84 4.09
N ASP A 262 21.20 11.49 4.18
CA ASP A 262 21.72 10.52 5.17
C ASP A 262 22.13 11.13 6.52
N GLY A 263 22.06 12.46 6.66
CA GLY A 263 22.39 13.20 7.87
C GLY A 263 21.88 14.65 7.78
N LEU A 264 22.09 15.47 8.80
CA LEU A 264 21.70 16.91 8.82
C LEU A 264 22.91 17.87 8.63
N ASN A 265 24.10 17.34 8.37
CA ASN A 265 25.28 18.14 8.05
C ASN A 265 25.22 18.72 6.63
N ALA A 266 25.81 19.88 6.40
CA ALA A 266 25.79 20.54 5.09
C ALA A 266 26.39 19.67 3.95
N ASP A 267 27.34 18.80 4.26
CA ASP A 267 28.07 17.97 3.31
C ASP A 267 27.47 16.55 3.12
N ALA A 268 26.30 16.28 3.71
CA ALA A 268 25.68 14.95 3.72
C ALA A 268 25.36 14.41 2.33
N LYS A 269 25.33 13.08 2.19
CA LYS A 269 24.87 12.43 0.96
C LYS A 269 23.40 12.73 0.78
N ASN A 270 22.98 13.06 -0.43
CA ASN A 270 21.59 13.39 -0.68
C ASN A 270 21.17 13.11 -2.13
N ALA A 271 19.86 13.05 -2.30
CA ALA A 271 19.16 13.10 -3.56
C ALA A 271 18.01 14.10 -3.41
N PHE A 272 17.97 15.11 -4.28
CA PHE A 272 16.96 16.17 -4.29
C PHE A 272 16.33 16.28 -5.68
N VAL A 273 15.00 16.28 -5.72
CA VAL A 273 14.23 16.62 -6.91
C VAL A 273 13.40 17.86 -6.62
N GLY A 274 13.51 18.89 -7.46
CA GLY A 274 12.81 20.14 -7.21
C GLY A 274 12.52 20.95 -8.46
N ILE A 275 11.66 21.94 -8.29
CA ILE A 275 11.28 22.90 -9.32
C ILE A 275 11.95 24.24 -8.99
N THR A 276 12.61 24.82 -9.98
CA THR A 276 13.21 26.16 -9.87
C THR A 276 12.23 27.21 -10.37
N VAL A 277 12.45 28.47 -9.98
CA VAL A 277 11.64 29.60 -10.45
C VAL A 277 11.67 29.75 -11.98
N ALA A 278 12.84 29.65 -12.61
CA ALA A 278 13.00 29.96 -14.04
C ALA A 278 13.79 28.94 -14.86
N ASN A 279 14.38 27.91 -14.24
CA ASN A 279 15.35 27.02 -14.88
C ASN A 279 14.89 25.55 -15.00
N GLY A 280 13.59 25.30 -14.84
CA GLY A 280 13.02 23.95 -14.99
C GLY A 280 13.07 23.10 -13.73
N ALA A 281 12.86 21.80 -13.93
CA ALA A 281 13.01 20.78 -12.89
C ALA A 281 14.44 20.27 -12.83
N THR A 282 14.90 19.90 -11.64
CA THR A 282 16.25 19.40 -11.39
C THR A 282 16.22 18.14 -10.53
N PHE A 283 17.08 17.16 -10.86
CA PHE A 283 17.43 16.04 -10.00
C PHE A 283 18.90 16.17 -9.59
N GLN A 284 19.14 16.81 -8.44
CA GLN A 284 20.47 17.00 -7.82
C GLN A 284 20.80 15.84 -6.89
N ARG A 285 22.08 15.47 -6.82
CA ARG A 285 22.52 14.36 -5.97
C ARG A 285 23.99 14.48 -5.59
N ARG A 286 24.27 14.07 -4.35
CA ARG A 286 25.61 13.91 -3.77
C ARG A 286 25.78 12.46 -3.32
N ALA A 287 26.58 11.68 -4.05
CA ALA A 287 26.72 10.25 -3.84
C ALA A 287 27.61 9.85 -2.64
N ALA A 288 28.47 10.76 -2.17
CA ALA A 288 29.32 10.57 -1.00
C ALA A 288 29.53 11.90 -0.25
N THR A 289 29.82 11.83 1.05
CA THR A 289 29.98 13.01 1.91
C THR A 289 31.03 13.96 1.35
N ALA A 290 30.71 15.26 1.33
CA ALA A 290 31.55 16.33 0.78
C ALA A 290 31.92 16.20 -0.71
N TRP A 291 31.31 15.29 -1.47
CA TRP A 291 31.49 15.23 -2.92
C TRP A 291 30.73 16.34 -3.64
N THR A 292 31.22 16.71 -4.82
CA THR A 292 30.55 17.67 -5.69
C THR A 292 29.19 17.13 -6.15
N THR A 293 28.16 17.96 -6.01
CA THR A 293 26.80 17.68 -6.48
C THR A 293 26.75 17.57 -8.01
N VAL A 294 26.03 16.58 -8.52
CA VAL A 294 25.69 16.45 -9.96
C VAL A 294 24.19 16.62 -10.17
N SER A 295 23.75 16.98 -11.40
CA SER A 295 22.35 17.26 -11.69
C SER A 295 21.92 16.79 -13.08
N THR A 296 20.73 16.19 -13.18
CA THR A 296 19.96 16.13 -14.44
C THR A 296 18.93 17.26 -14.44
N LYS A 297 18.75 17.94 -15.58
CA LYS A 297 17.81 19.06 -15.71
C LYS A 297 16.78 18.78 -16.81
N GLN A 298 15.55 19.24 -16.58
CA GLN A 298 14.49 19.28 -17.57
C GLN A 298 13.96 20.72 -17.68
N SER A 299 14.14 21.34 -18.85
CA SER A 299 13.69 22.71 -19.11
C SER A 299 12.17 22.81 -19.29
N GLY A 300 11.64 24.03 -19.21
CA GLY A 300 10.23 24.33 -19.48
C GLY A 300 9.24 23.93 -18.38
N ILE A 301 9.74 23.48 -17.23
CA ILE A 301 8.90 23.11 -16.07
C ILE A 301 8.86 24.28 -15.08
N VAL A 302 7.66 24.67 -14.66
CA VAL A 302 7.41 25.70 -13.64
C VAL A 302 6.32 25.22 -12.68
N PRO A 303 6.23 25.77 -11.44
CA PRO A 303 5.11 25.47 -10.56
C PRO A 303 3.76 25.92 -11.17
N PRO A 304 2.64 25.22 -10.90
CA PRO A 304 2.55 24.01 -10.08
C PRO A 304 3.02 22.75 -10.82
N TYR A 305 3.83 21.91 -10.17
CA TYR A 305 4.29 20.64 -10.73
C TYR A 305 4.54 19.58 -9.67
N TRP A 306 4.32 18.30 -10.01
CA TRP A 306 4.58 17.19 -9.11
C TRP A 306 6.02 16.69 -9.24
N VAL A 307 6.58 16.29 -8.11
CA VAL A 307 7.90 15.67 -7.98
C VAL A 307 7.79 14.37 -7.17
N ARG A 308 8.64 13.39 -7.48
CA ARG A 308 8.72 12.10 -6.80
C ARG A 308 10.15 11.64 -6.61
N LEU A 309 10.47 11.15 -5.40
CA LEU A 309 11.66 10.35 -5.12
C LEU A 309 11.27 8.94 -4.71
N VAL A 310 11.97 7.94 -5.25
CA VAL A 310 11.87 6.55 -4.81
C VAL A 310 13.24 6.04 -4.43
N ARG A 311 13.42 5.66 -3.16
CA ARG A 311 14.58 4.92 -2.66
C ARG A 311 14.24 3.42 -2.59
N SER A 312 15.06 2.60 -3.23
CA SER A 312 15.02 1.14 -3.16
C SER A 312 16.43 0.62 -2.89
N GLY A 313 16.70 0.22 -1.66
CA GLY A 313 18.04 -0.04 -1.15
C GLY A 313 18.93 1.20 -1.27
N ASN A 314 20.02 1.08 -2.03
CA ASN A 314 20.91 2.20 -2.35
C ASN A 314 20.50 2.97 -3.61
N ASN A 315 19.57 2.46 -4.41
CA ASN A 315 19.17 3.16 -5.63
C ASN A 315 18.11 4.21 -5.33
N ILE A 316 18.33 5.46 -5.73
CA ILE A 316 17.36 6.55 -5.60
C ILE A 316 17.03 7.07 -6.99
N SER A 317 15.74 7.11 -7.33
CA SER A 317 15.23 7.58 -8.61
C SER A 317 14.32 8.79 -8.43
N ALA A 318 14.33 9.69 -9.42
CA ALA A 318 13.53 10.90 -9.45
C ALA A 318 12.63 10.95 -10.68
N ALA A 319 11.39 11.40 -10.50
CA ALA A 319 10.44 11.62 -11.57
C ALA A 319 9.61 12.89 -11.33
N ILE A 320 9.02 13.43 -12.40
CA ILE A 320 8.15 14.61 -12.36
C ILE A 320 6.83 14.36 -13.09
N SER A 321 5.77 15.07 -12.72
CA SER A 321 4.45 14.91 -13.34
C SER A 321 3.65 16.21 -13.38
N ILE A 322 2.89 16.41 -14.46
CA ILE A 322 1.95 17.53 -14.54
C ILE A 322 0.64 17.26 -13.78
N ASN A 323 0.28 15.99 -13.56
CA ASN A 323 -1.03 15.58 -13.05
C ASN A 323 -0.97 14.66 -11.83
N GLY A 324 0.21 14.24 -11.38
CA GLY A 324 0.41 13.35 -10.23
C GLY A 324 0.16 11.88 -10.54
N THR A 325 -0.29 11.54 -11.75
CA THR A 325 -0.62 10.16 -12.15
C THR A 325 0.28 9.64 -13.28
N SER A 326 0.74 10.51 -14.17
CA SER A 326 1.61 10.18 -15.30
C SER A 326 2.99 10.79 -15.07
N TRP A 327 3.99 9.94 -14.83
CA TRP A 327 5.32 10.36 -14.40
C TRP A 327 6.34 10.27 -15.55
N MET A 328 7.19 11.29 -15.65
CA MET A 328 8.38 11.30 -16.50
C MET A 328 9.61 11.18 -15.63
N ASP A 329 10.45 10.17 -15.90
CA ASP A 329 11.67 9.93 -15.14
C ASP A 329 12.74 10.98 -15.48
N LEU A 330 13.42 11.50 -14.45
CA LEU A 330 14.59 12.37 -14.57
C LEU A 330 15.92 11.61 -14.41
N GLY A 331 15.87 10.40 -13.86
CA GLY A 331 17.03 9.51 -13.71
C GLY A 331 17.08 8.78 -12.37
N SER A 332 18.15 8.01 -12.18
CA SER A 332 18.44 7.28 -10.94
C SER A 332 19.93 7.31 -10.61
N GLU A 333 20.25 7.17 -9.33
CA GLU A 333 21.62 7.14 -8.80
C GLU A 333 21.75 6.12 -7.68
N SER A 334 22.88 5.41 -7.62
CA SER A 334 23.20 4.54 -6.50
C SER A 334 23.95 5.33 -5.42
N ILE A 335 23.29 5.58 -4.30
CA ILE A 335 23.82 6.34 -3.16
C ILE A 335 23.79 5.45 -1.91
N SER A 336 24.96 5.14 -1.37
CA SER A 336 25.07 4.30 -0.17
C SER A 336 24.73 5.11 1.09
N MET A 337 23.50 4.93 1.58
CA MET A 337 22.97 5.59 2.79
C MET A 337 22.70 4.55 3.89
N GLY A 338 22.70 5.00 5.16
CA GLY A 338 22.24 4.17 6.29
C GLY A 338 20.77 3.78 6.17
N ASN A 339 20.31 2.78 6.94
CA ASN A 339 18.93 2.30 6.85
C ASN A 339 17.91 3.40 7.22
N GLN A 340 18.20 4.16 8.28
CA GLN A 340 17.48 5.38 8.62
C GLN A 340 18.06 6.57 7.82
N VAL A 341 17.17 7.35 7.21
CA VAL A 341 17.47 8.58 6.47
C VAL A 341 16.45 9.66 6.85
N TYR A 342 16.68 10.89 6.39
CA TYR A 342 15.76 12.01 6.57
C TYR A 342 15.12 12.33 5.23
N VAL A 343 13.78 12.35 5.17
CA VAL A 343 13.03 12.62 3.95
C VAL A 343 12.03 13.74 4.16
N GLY A 344 11.95 14.66 3.19
CA GLY A 344 11.00 15.75 3.25
C GLY A 344 11.23 16.84 2.22
N LEU A 345 10.87 18.07 2.59
CA LEU A 345 10.83 19.26 1.74
C LEU A 345 12.09 20.09 1.93
N ALA A 346 12.86 20.30 0.87
CA ALA A 346 14.01 21.19 0.86
C ALA A 346 13.68 22.47 0.07
N HIS A 347 14.03 23.63 0.63
CA HIS A 347 13.79 24.94 0.02
C HIS A 347 14.99 25.86 0.23
N THR A 348 15.45 26.50 -0.85
CA THR A 348 16.43 27.59 -0.79
C THR A 348 15.99 28.76 -1.68
N SER A 349 16.18 29.99 -1.20
CA SER A 349 16.01 31.21 -2.01
C SER A 349 17.16 31.43 -2.99
N HIS A 350 18.25 30.67 -2.86
CA HIS A 350 19.50 30.86 -3.61
C HIS A 350 20.11 32.28 -3.40
N ASP A 351 19.77 32.89 -2.27
CA ASP A 351 20.38 34.12 -1.76
C ASP A 351 20.51 34.00 -0.23
N PRO A 352 21.73 33.95 0.34
CA PRO A 352 21.90 33.83 1.79
C PRO A 352 21.37 35.07 2.54
N ALA A 353 21.23 36.22 1.89
CA ALA A 353 20.76 37.45 2.50
C ALA A 353 19.23 37.60 2.47
N LEU A 354 18.50 36.88 1.61
CA LEU A 354 17.07 37.05 1.41
C LEU A 354 16.29 35.76 1.69
N VAL A 355 15.19 35.89 2.41
CA VAL A 355 14.24 34.79 2.66
C VAL A 355 13.18 34.82 1.56
N GLY A 356 12.94 33.68 0.91
CA GLY A 356 11.81 33.46 0.00
C GLY A 356 10.80 32.49 0.58
N LEU A 357 9.58 32.49 0.06
CA LEU A 357 8.54 31.52 0.38
C LEU A 357 8.38 30.45 -0.70
N ALA A 358 7.99 29.25 -0.29
CA ALA A 358 7.51 28.20 -1.19
C ALA A 358 6.27 27.53 -0.59
N THR A 359 5.31 27.20 -1.45
CA THR A 359 4.12 26.43 -1.08
C THR A 359 4.16 25.05 -1.74
N ILE A 360 3.85 24.02 -0.96
CA ILE A 360 3.92 22.62 -1.39
C ILE A 360 2.73 21.87 -0.80
N ASP A 361 1.93 21.23 -1.64
CA ASP A 361 0.79 20.44 -1.20
C ASP A 361 0.89 18.97 -1.64
N GLN A 362 -0.09 18.16 -1.22
CA GLN A 362 -0.17 16.73 -1.58
C GLN A 362 1.12 15.96 -1.23
N VAL A 363 1.75 16.34 -0.11
CA VAL A 363 2.99 15.72 0.38
C VAL A 363 2.66 14.36 0.97
N ASN A 364 3.24 13.30 0.41
CA ASN A 364 3.09 11.94 0.88
C ASN A 364 4.48 11.29 0.95
N VAL A 365 4.86 10.82 2.14
CA VAL A 365 6.11 10.09 2.39
C VAL A 365 5.72 8.77 3.04
N ARG A 366 6.13 7.66 2.44
CA ARG A 366 5.79 6.32 2.94
C ARG A 366 6.99 5.39 2.84
N ASP A 367 7.12 4.52 3.84
CA ASP A 367 7.93 3.31 3.74
C ASP A 367 7.22 2.38 2.73
N THR A 368 7.94 2.09 1.65
CA THR A 368 7.46 1.31 0.52
C THR A 368 7.33 -0.17 0.91
N ARG A 369 7.97 -0.63 1.99
CA ARG A 369 7.90 -2.02 2.49
C ARG A 369 7.00 -2.23 3.70
N ALA A 370 6.69 -1.19 4.49
CA ALA A 370 5.94 -1.33 5.74
C ALA A 370 4.60 -2.08 5.61
N ASN A 371 3.96 -1.99 4.43
CA ASN A 371 2.66 -2.62 4.15
C ASN A 371 2.73 -3.72 3.08
N LEU A 372 3.92 -4.17 2.68
CA LEU A 372 4.03 -5.25 1.70
C LEU A 372 3.70 -6.60 2.35
N PRO A 373 3.13 -7.55 1.59
CA PRO A 373 3.06 -8.94 2.01
C PRO A 373 4.44 -9.46 2.44
N ALA A 374 4.50 -10.23 3.52
CA ALA A 374 5.78 -10.70 4.10
C ALA A 374 6.68 -11.45 3.10
N PHE A 375 6.09 -12.13 2.11
CA PHE A 375 6.85 -12.81 1.05
C PHE A 375 7.65 -11.85 0.17
N CYS A 376 7.30 -10.56 0.11
CA CYS A 376 8.03 -9.55 -0.67
C CYS A 376 9.46 -9.32 -0.19
N ASN A 377 9.79 -9.70 1.04
CA ASN A 377 11.17 -9.69 1.53
C ASN A 377 12.10 -10.64 0.75
N ARG A 378 11.55 -11.55 -0.05
CA ARG A 378 12.31 -12.47 -0.89
C ARG A 378 12.53 -11.94 -2.31
N TYR A 379 11.88 -10.85 -2.71
CA TYR A 379 11.96 -10.30 -4.07
C TYR A 379 12.68 -8.94 -4.10
N PRO A 380 13.44 -8.64 -5.17
CA PRO A 380 13.78 -9.51 -6.29
C PRO A 380 14.76 -10.63 -5.87
N GLN A 381 14.53 -11.84 -6.36
CA GLN A 381 15.48 -12.95 -6.20
C GLN A 381 16.58 -12.83 -7.26
N THR A 382 17.82 -13.15 -6.91
CA THR A 382 18.99 -13.05 -7.83
C THR A 382 19.68 -14.38 -8.10
N ASP A 383 19.41 -15.41 -7.28
CA ASP A 383 20.05 -16.72 -7.36
C ASP A 383 19.16 -17.74 -8.09
N GLY A 384 19.52 -18.06 -9.34
CA GLY A 384 18.84 -19.01 -10.22
C GLY A 384 18.82 -18.56 -11.68
N TRP A 385 18.24 -19.37 -12.56
CA TRP A 385 18.06 -19.00 -13.96
C TRP A 385 16.78 -18.18 -14.13
N GLN A 386 16.80 -17.24 -15.08
CA GLN A 386 15.64 -16.39 -15.38
C GLN A 386 15.12 -16.69 -16.77
N SER A 387 13.81 -16.65 -16.95
CA SER A 387 13.19 -16.90 -18.25
C SER A 387 13.46 -15.76 -19.23
N SER A 388 13.60 -16.10 -20.51
CA SER A 388 13.62 -15.08 -21.58
C SER A 388 12.31 -14.31 -21.72
N LYS A 389 11.21 -14.75 -21.06
CA LYS A 389 9.90 -14.10 -21.12
C LYS A 389 9.68 -13.10 -20.00
N VAL A 390 10.20 -13.39 -18.82
CA VAL A 390 10.12 -12.54 -17.63
C VAL A 390 11.42 -12.67 -16.84
N TRP A 391 12.10 -11.56 -16.60
CA TRP A 391 13.37 -11.50 -15.86
C TRP A 391 13.48 -10.19 -15.09
N TYR A 392 14.39 -10.13 -14.12
CA TYR A 392 14.77 -8.91 -13.41
C TYR A 392 15.84 -8.13 -14.17
N SER A 393 15.59 -6.84 -14.36
CA SER A 393 16.57 -5.85 -14.81
C SER A 393 16.50 -4.66 -13.86
N ASN A 394 17.63 -4.21 -13.31
CA ASN A 394 17.69 -3.12 -12.33
C ASN A 394 16.72 -3.29 -11.14
N GLY A 395 16.56 -4.52 -10.66
CA GLY A 395 15.66 -4.87 -9.55
C GLY A 395 14.16 -4.88 -9.91
N ARG A 396 13.80 -4.72 -11.19
CA ARG A 396 12.42 -4.66 -11.68
C ARG A 396 12.11 -5.78 -12.65
N LEU A 397 10.86 -6.26 -12.67
CA LEU A 397 10.42 -7.23 -13.66
C LEU A 397 10.36 -6.60 -15.05
N THR A 398 10.98 -7.26 -16.01
CA THR A 398 11.03 -6.93 -17.44
C THR A 398 10.39 -8.07 -18.22
N TYR A 399 9.72 -7.73 -19.33
CA TYR A 399 8.92 -8.66 -20.13
C TYR A 399 9.36 -8.61 -21.58
N SER A 400 9.46 -9.78 -22.22
CA SER A 400 9.56 -9.84 -23.67
C SER A 400 8.20 -9.59 -24.31
N THR A 401 8.17 -8.93 -25.47
CA THR A 401 6.98 -8.82 -26.30
C THR A 401 7.03 -9.79 -27.49
N GLU A 402 5.96 -10.54 -27.72
CA GLU A 402 5.80 -11.48 -28.85
C GLU A 402 4.56 -11.10 -29.65
N ALA A 403 4.73 -10.69 -30.92
CA ALA A 403 3.64 -10.15 -31.74
C ALA A 403 2.83 -9.07 -30.98
N ASN A 404 3.55 -8.18 -30.28
CA ASN A 404 3.04 -7.14 -29.38
C ASN A 404 2.35 -7.63 -28.10
N ASN A 405 2.16 -8.92 -27.87
CA ASN A 405 1.64 -9.47 -26.61
C ASN A 405 2.77 -9.75 -25.60
N ARG A 406 2.41 -9.92 -24.32
CA ARG A 406 3.33 -10.37 -23.26
C ARG A 406 2.61 -11.27 -22.27
N ILE A 407 3.36 -11.97 -21.43
CA ILE A 407 2.79 -12.60 -20.22
C ILE A 407 2.13 -11.49 -19.38
N PRO A 408 0.81 -11.57 -19.11
CA PRO A 408 0.09 -10.54 -18.35
C PRO A 408 0.59 -10.41 -16.91
N ASP A 409 0.24 -9.28 -16.28
CA ASP A 409 0.40 -9.12 -14.83
C ASP A 409 -0.77 -9.80 -14.10
N TYR A 410 -0.49 -10.90 -13.42
CA TYR A 410 -1.47 -11.69 -12.67
C TYR A 410 -1.67 -11.20 -11.24
N SER A 411 -0.85 -10.25 -10.77
CA SER A 411 -0.87 -9.76 -9.38
C SER A 411 -2.11 -8.96 -9.00
N PHE A 412 -3.03 -8.72 -9.94
CA PHE A 412 -4.32 -8.09 -9.70
C PHE A 412 -5.39 -9.08 -9.22
N ALA A 413 -5.08 -10.38 -9.17
CA ALA A 413 -5.99 -11.39 -8.65
C ALA A 413 -6.11 -11.31 -7.12
N GLY A 414 -7.31 -11.58 -6.61
CA GLY A 414 -7.61 -11.62 -5.18
C GLY A 414 -8.24 -10.34 -4.64
N TYR A 415 -8.68 -10.44 -3.39
CA TYR A 415 -9.27 -9.38 -2.58
C TYR A 415 -8.47 -8.08 -2.72
N ARG A 416 -9.14 -6.98 -3.11
CA ARG A 416 -8.51 -5.67 -3.28
C ARG A 416 -7.24 -5.72 -4.12
N TYR A 417 -7.26 -6.48 -5.21
CA TYR A 417 -6.14 -6.68 -6.13
C TYR A 417 -4.89 -7.25 -5.43
N GLY A 418 -4.99 -7.94 -4.30
CA GLY A 418 -3.84 -8.39 -3.53
C GLY A 418 -3.07 -7.28 -2.80
N GLU A 419 -3.57 -6.04 -2.81
CA GLU A 419 -2.94 -4.87 -2.17
C GLU A 419 -3.20 -4.81 -0.66
N GLN A 420 -4.21 -5.54 -0.19
CA GLN A 420 -4.62 -5.56 1.20
C GLN A 420 -4.71 -6.99 1.71
N ALA A 421 -4.33 -7.19 2.97
CA ALA A 421 -4.61 -8.44 3.66
C ALA A 421 -6.12 -8.63 3.83
N LEU A 422 -6.56 -9.90 3.87
CA LEU A 422 -7.94 -10.21 4.21
C LEU A 422 -8.29 -9.67 5.60
N PRO A 423 -9.42 -8.95 5.76
CA PRO A 423 -9.75 -8.28 7.00
C PRO A 423 -10.13 -9.29 8.09
N ASN A 424 -9.87 -8.93 9.35
CA ASN A 424 -10.47 -9.62 10.48
C ASN A 424 -11.75 -8.91 10.90
N VAL A 425 -12.91 -9.38 10.41
CA VAL A 425 -14.20 -8.78 10.73
C VAL A 425 -14.62 -9.12 12.16
N PRO A 426 -14.98 -8.13 13.01
CA PRO A 426 -15.36 -8.36 14.41
C PRO A 426 -16.57 -9.29 14.58
N VAL A 427 -16.52 -10.14 15.60
CA VAL A 427 -17.66 -10.98 16.00
C VAL A 427 -18.74 -10.12 16.65
N VAL A 428 -19.97 -10.25 16.17
CA VAL A 428 -21.14 -9.51 16.70
C VAL A 428 -22.25 -10.45 17.18
N THR A 429 -22.19 -11.73 16.79
CA THR A 429 -23.16 -12.74 17.20
C THR A 429 -22.44 -14.08 17.27
N THR A 430 -22.78 -14.88 18.29
CA THR A 430 -22.21 -16.21 18.52
C THR A 430 -23.32 -17.23 18.66
N LEU A 431 -23.18 -18.40 18.01
CA LEU A 431 -24.09 -19.53 18.15
C LEU A 431 -23.32 -20.81 18.50
N GLY A 432 -23.89 -21.61 19.40
CA GLY A 432 -23.47 -22.99 19.64
C GLY A 432 -24.38 -24.01 18.94
N PRO A 433 -23.92 -25.26 18.76
CA PRO A 433 -24.71 -26.32 18.16
C PRO A 433 -25.93 -26.66 19.04
N THR A 434 -27.03 -27.04 18.42
CA THR A 434 -28.24 -27.60 19.06
C THR A 434 -28.70 -28.81 18.24
N SER A 435 -29.59 -29.63 18.81
CA SER A 435 -30.14 -30.79 18.11
C SER A 435 -31.05 -30.37 16.95
N GLY A 436 -31.11 -31.20 15.90
CA GLY A 436 -31.98 -30.98 14.74
C GLY A 436 -31.37 -30.07 13.66
N ASP A 437 -32.19 -29.69 12.68
CA ASP A 437 -31.80 -28.80 11.58
C ASP A 437 -31.56 -27.37 12.07
N GLN A 438 -30.37 -26.85 11.78
CA GLN A 438 -29.90 -25.54 12.21
C GLN A 438 -30.01 -24.49 11.12
N THR A 439 -30.46 -24.86 9.91
CA THR A 439 -30.46 -23.98 8.73
C THR A 439 -31.15 -22.65 9.01
N ALA A 440 -32.40 -22.68 9.48
CA ALA A 440 -33.17 -21.46 9.72
C ALA A 440 -32.56 -20.59 10.83
N ARG A 441 -32.03 -21.20 11.89
CA ARG A 441 -31.43 -20.50 13.02
C ARG A 441 -30.17 -19.74 12.60
N ILE A 442 -29.28 -20.40 11.84
CA ILE A 442 -28.06 -19.77 11.34
C ILE A 442 -28.41 -18.70 10.30
N GLN A 443 -29.36 -18.97 9.39
CA GLN A 443 -29.79 -18.00 8.38
C GLN A 443 -30.33 -16.73 9.03
N SER A 444 -31.22 -16.84 10.04
CA SER A 444 -31.76 -15.69 10.75
C SER A 444 -30.67 -14.84 11.42
N ALA A 445 -29.61 -15.47 11.93
CA ALA A 445 -28.48 -14.74 12.49
C ALA A 445 -27.66 -14.01 11.41
N LEU A 446 -27.42 -14.64 10.27
CA LEU A 446 -26.77 -13.98 9.13
C LEU A 446 -27.60 -12.79 8.62
N ASP A 447 -28.91 -12.95 8.50
CA ASP A 447 -29.82 -11.89 8.06
C ASP A 447 -29.88 -10.73 9.07
N ALA A 448 -29.91 -11.04 10.37
CA ALA A 448 -29.87 -10.02 11.42
C ALA A 448 -28.57 -9.20 11.38
N ILE A 449 -27.42 -9.83 11.13
CA ILE A 449 -26.16 -9.10 10.91
C ILE A 449 -26.22 -8.27 9.63
N GLY A 450 -26.79 -8.82 8.56
CA GLY A 450 -27.02 -8.13 7.29
C GLY A 450 -27.84 -6.83 7.43
N ASN A 451 -28.71 -6.75 8.45
CA ASN A 451 -29.52 -5.56 8.74
C ASN A 451 -28.80 -4.50 9.59
N ARG A 452 -27.61 -4.78 10.15
CA ARG A 452 -26.83 -3.81 10.94
C ARG A 452 -26.20 -2.75 10.04
N THR A 453 -26.14 -1.50 10.45
CA THR A 453 -25.39 -0.45 9.72
C THR A 453 -23.92 -0.87 9.55
N PRO A 454 -23.34 -0.79 8.33
CA PRO A 454 -21.93 -1.12 8.12
C PRO A 454 -21.01 -0.05 8.73
N ASN A 455 -19.81 -0.46 9.14
CA ASN A 455 -18.75 0.46 9.56
C ASN A 455 -18.13 1.20 8.34
N ALA A 456 -17.14 2.06 8.59
CA ALA A 456 -16.44 2.82 7.54
C ALA A 456 -15.80 1.94 6.45
N ASN A 457 -15.46 0.69 6.77
CA ASN A 457 -14.91 -0.29 5.84
C ASN A 457 -15.99 -1.13 5.14
N GLY A 458 -17.27 -0.83 5.34
CA GLY A 458 -18.39 -1.58 4.74
C GLY A 458 -18.77 -2.85 5.50
N GLN A 459 -18.22 -3.10 6.69
CA GLN A 459 -18.39 -4.35 7.44
C GLN A 459 -19.54 -4.25 8.44
N ARG A 460 -20.38 -5.28 8.53
CA ARG A 460 -21.53 -5.37 9.44
C ARG A 460 -21.28 -6.30 10.62
N GLY A 461 -20.43 -7.31 10.44
CA GLY A 461 -19.94 -8.17 11.50
C GLY A 461 -19.86 -9.65 11.12
N THR A 462 -19.33 -10.43 12.06
CA THR A 462 -19.14 -11.87 11.93
C THR A 462 -20.14 -12.63 12.80
N LEU A 463 -20.77 -13.64 12.22
CA LEU A 463 -21.44 -14.73 12.93
C LEU A 463 -20.39 -15.78 13.30
N GLN A 464 -20.09 -15.91 14.59
CA GLN A 464 -19.22 -16.95 15.12
C GLN A 464 -20.02 -18.21 15.47
N LEU A 465 -19.70 -19.33 14.82
CA LEU A 465 -20.14 -20.65 15.25
C LEU A 465 -19.08 -21.24 16.19
N LEU A 466 -19.51 -21.62 17.40
CA LEU A 466 -18.67 -22.33 18.36
C LEU A 466 -18.37 -23.76 17.88
N PRO A 467 -17.38 -24.45 18.47
CA PRO A 467 -17.12 -25.85 18.17
C PRO A 467 -18.39 -26.70 18.26
N GLY A 468 -18.55 -27.60 17.29
CA GLY A 468 -19.73 -28.45 17.22
C GLY A 468 -20.09 -28.88 15.82
N ARG A 469 -20.97 -29.88 15.75
CA ARG A 469 -21.64 -30.30 14.51
C ARG A 469 -22.99 -29.60 14.38
N TYR A 470 -23.22 -28.97 13.25
CA TYR A 470 -24.46 -28.28 12.89
C TYR A 470 -25.08 -29.01 11.72
N GLU A 471 -26.26 -29.58 11.90
CA GLU A 471 -26.97 -30.25 10.81
C GLU A 471 -27.63 -29.19 9.92
N ILE A 472 -27.34 -29.22 8.61
CA ILE A 472 -27.81 -28.23 7.63
C ILE A 472 -28.62 -28.94 6.55
N TYR A 473 -29.95 -28.85 6.61
CA TYR A 473 -30.85 -29.47 5.64
C TYR A 473 -31.09 -28.59 4.41
N GLY A 474 -31.02 -27.25 4.58
CA GLY A 474 -31.21 -26.28 3.51
C GLY A 474 -29.92 -25.59 3.07
N ILE A 475 -30.00 -24.30 2.73
CA ILE A 475 -28.91 -23.51 2.16
C ILE A 475 -28.65 -22.31 3.07
N LEU A 476 -27.40 -22.11 3.48
CA LEU A 476 -26.97 -20.91 4.17
C LEU A 476 -26.55 -19.86 3.14
N ARG A 477 -27.06 -18.64 3.27
CA ARG A 477 -26.81 -17.55 2.32
C ARG A 477 -26.31 -16.30 3.04
N ILE A 478 -25.18 -15.79 2.57
CA ILE A 478 -24.67 -14.47 2.93
C ILE A 478 -25.07 -13.52 1.81
N ARG A 479 -26.17 -12.78 2.02
CA ARG A 479 -26.84 -11.96 0.99
C ARG A 479 -26.48 -10.48 1.03
N GLN A 480 -25.79 -10.04 2.08
CA GLN A 480 -25.52 -8.63 2.34
C GLN A 480 -24.01 -8.40 2.43
N SER A 481 -23.57 -7.24 1.95
CA SER A 481 -22.17 -6.83 2.08
C SER A 481 -21.76 -6.71 3.55
N GLY A 482 -20.51 -7.03 3.85
CA GLY A 482 -19.94 -6.86 5.18
C GLY A 482 -20.24 -7.98 6.18
N VAL A 483 -20.81 -9.10 5.73
CA VAL A 483 -21.25 -10.21 6.60
C VAL A 483 -20.30 -11.41 6.45
N VAL A 484 -19.85 -11.95 7.58
CA VAL A 484 -18.95 -13.12 7.62
C VAL A 484 -19.56 -14.26 8.41
N LEU A 485 -19.46 -15.48 7.89
CA LEU A 485 -19.71 -16.72 8.62
C LEU A 485 -18.37 -17.33 9.04
N ARG A 486 -18.11 -17.44 10.35
CA ARG A 486 -16.84 -17.95 10.89
C ARG A 486 -17.08 -19.12 11.84
N GLY A 487 -16.33 -20.21 11.68
CA GLY A 487 -16.27 -21.32 12.64
C GLY A 487 -15.08 -21.23 13.59
N SER A 488 -14.85 -22.31 14.34
CA SER A 488 -13.78 -22.43 15.34
C SER A 488 -12.62 -23.32 14.89
N GLY A 489 -12.72 -23.94 13.71
CA GLY A 489 -11.71 -24.84 13.15
C GLY A 489 -12.26 -25.65 11.98
N ARG A 490 -11.36 -26.12 11.10
CA ARG A 490 -11.69 -26.89 9.88
C ARG A 490 -11.40 -28.40 9.99
N GLY A 491 -11.01 -28.87 11.16
CA GLY A 491 -10.71 -30.27 11.43
C GLY A 491 -11.95 -31.15 11.54
N THR A 492 -11.76 -32.42 11.90
CA THR A 492 -12.83 -33.42 12.05
C THR A 492 -13.38 -33.52 13.46
N ASN A 493 -12.76 -32.86 14.46
CA ASN A 493 -13.12 -33.07 15.86
C ASN A 493 -14.13 -32.01 16.30
N ALA A 494 -15.42 -32.35 16.30
CA ALA A 494 -16.50 -31.43 16.68
C ALA A 494 -16.38 -30.85 18.10
N ALA A 495 -15.50 -31.38 18.97
CA ALA A 495 -15.24 -30.79 20.28
C ALA A 495 -14.41 -29.50 20.20
N VAL A 496 -13.63 -29.30 19.12
CA VAL A 496 -12.74 -28.13 18.93
C VAL A 496 -12.93 -27.44 17.58
N ASP A 497 -13.55 -28.12 16.60
CA ASP A 497 -13.81 -27.64 15.25
C ASP A 497 -15.31 -27.36 15.02
N THR A 498 -15.61 -26.54 14.02
CA THR A 498 -16.98 -26.32 13.54
C THR A 498 -17.23 -27.12 12.27
N ILE A 499 -18.21 -28.03 12.33
CA ILE A 499 -18.59 -28.88 11.21
C ILE A 499 -20.02 -28.54 10.78
N LEU A 500 -20.17 -27.95 9.60
CA LEU A 500 -21.44 -27.87 8.89
C LEU A 500 -21.67 -29.22 8.21
N HIS A 501 -22.60 -30.00 8.76
CA HIS A 501 -22.95 -31.31 8.23
C HIS A 501 -24.20 -31.19 7.37
N ALA A 502 -24.02 -31.17 6.05
CA ALA A 502 -25.12 -31.02 5.10
C ALA A 502 -25.91 -32.33 4.98
N ARG A 503 -27.20 -32.27 5.33
CA ARG A 503 -28.12 -33.43 5.33
C ARG A 503 -29.08 -33.39 4.16
N GLY A 504 -29.37 -34.58 3.66
CA GLY A 504 -30.35 -34.79 2.61
C GLY A 504 -30.01 -34.07 1.29
N ASN A 505 -31.03 -34.00 0.44
CA ASN A 505 -30.90 -33.62 -0.96
C ASN A 505 -32.11 -32.78 -1.41
N ASN A 506 -32.56 -31.86 -0.54
CA ASN A 506 -33.68 -30.96 -0.85
C ASN A 506 -33.29 -29.49 -0.61
N PRO A 507 -33.25 -28.64 -1.64
CA PRO A 507 -33.41 -28.96 -3.07
C PRO A 507 -32.37 -29.96 -3.57
N HIS A 508 -32.73 -30.74 -4.60
CA HIS A 508 -31.81 -31.70 -5.21
C HIS A 508 -30.54 -30.97 -5.66
N GLN A 509 -29.38 -31.51 -5.26
CA GLN A 509 -28.07 -31.01 -5.67
C GLN A 509 -27.83 -29.53 -5.31
N ARG A 510 -28.36 -29.09 -4.17
CA ARG A 510 -28.11 -27.73 -3.66
C ARG A 510 -26.64 -27.48 -3.31
N THR A 511 -26.25 -26.20 -3.34
CA THR A 511 -25.03 -25.73 -2.67
C THR A 511 -25.30 -25.55 -1.18
N VAL A 512 -24.36 -25.91 -0.29
CA VAL A 512 -24.55 -25.79 1.17
C VAL A 512 -24.44 -24.34 1.64
N VAL A 513 -23.39 -23.62 1.23
CA VAL A 513 -23.16 -22.21 1.57
C VAL A 513 -22.98 -21.37 0.31
N ILE A 514 -23.76 -20.30 0.19
CA ILE A 514 -23.64 -19.33 -0.91
C ILE A 514 -23.26 -17.96 -0.34
N VAL A 515 -22.14 -17.42 -0.81
CA VAL A 515 -21.71 -16.04 -0.57
C VAL A 515 -22.03 -15.24 -1.81
N GLY A 516 -22.90 -14.23 -1.69
CA GLY A 516 -23.25 -13.36 -2.80
C GLY A 516 -24.73 -13.35 -3.15
N THR A 517 -25.05 -12.60 -4.22
CA THR A 517 -26.42 -12.40 -4.71
C THR A 517 -26.99 -13.65 -5.39
N ASN A 518 -26.15 -14.66 -5.65
CA ASN A 518 -26.45 -15.84 -6.46
C ASN A 518 -26.72 -15.51 -7.94
N ASP A 519 -26.26 -14.34 -8.39
CA ASP A 519 -26.27 -13.91 -9.79
C ASP A 519 -24.91 -14.21 -10.43
N SER A 520 -24.90 -15.06 -11.45
CA SER A 520 -23.69 -15.45 -12.18
C SER A 520 -23.35 -14.52 -13.34
N SER A 521 -24.18 -13.51 -13.64
CA SER A 521 -23.94 -12.50 -14.68
C SER A 521 -24.36 -11.09 -14.19
N PRO A 522 -23.74 -10.58 -13.11
CA PRO A 522 -24.28 -9.49 -12.30
C PRO A 522 -24.02 -8.08 -12.86
N TRP A 523 -23.73 -7.92 -14.14
CA TRP A 523 -23.44 -6.62 -14.76
C TRP A 523 -24.24 -6.41 -16.03
N ASP A 524 -24.88 -5.25 -16.12
CA ASP A 524 -25.57 -4.80 -17.32
C ASP A 524 -24.73 -3.76 -18.06
N ALA A 525 -24.64 -3.90 -19.38
CA ALA A 525 -24.00 -2.92 -20.25
C ALA A 525 -24.97 -1.77 -20.59
N GLY A 526 -24.48 -0.54 -20.54
CA GLY A 526 -25.19 0.65 -20.99
C GLY A 526 -24.63 1.22 -22.30
N ALA A 527 -24.63 2.55 -22.41
CA ALA A 527 -24.06 3.27 -23.56
C ALA A 527 -22.60 2.85 -23.83
N SER A 528 -22.28 2.63 -25.10
CA SER A 528 -20.98 2.11 -25.52
C SER A 528 -20.33 2.93 -26.61
N THR A 529 -19.00 2.86 -26.68
CA THR A 529 -18.18 3.42 -27.75
C THR A 529 -17.19 2.39 -28.27
N ASN A 530 -16.78 2.52 -29.53
CA ASN A 530 -15.76 1.68 -30.13
C ASN A 530 -14.37 1.98 -29.58
N VAL A 531 -13.57 0.93 -29.46
CA VAL A 531 -12.11 1.02 -29.31
C VAL A 531 -11.49 1.41 -30.66
N THR A 532 -10.62 2.41 -30.67
CA THR A 532 -10.02 2.95 -31.91
C THR A 532 -8.62 2.44 -32.20
N ASP A 533 -7.99 1.74 -31.26
CA ASP A 533 -6.71 1.08 -31.49
C ASP A 533 -6.83 0.00 -32.57
N ASN A 534 -5.82 -0.12 -33.42
CA ASN A 534 -5.71 -1.25 -34.35
C ASN A 534 -5.49 -2.56 -33.60
N PHE A 535 -4.61 -2.50 -32.58
CA PHE A 535 -4.22 -3.63 -31.78
C PHE A 535 -3.97 -3.19 -30.34
N VAL A 536 -4.55 -3.92 -29.38
CA VAL A 536 -4.32 -3.77 -27.95
C VAL A 536 -3.74 -5.08 -27.44
N ALA A 537 -2.55 -5.05 -26.86
CA ALA A 537 -1.87 -6.24 -26.37
C ALA A 537 -2.58 -6.87 -25.15
N ALA A 538 -2.52 -8.21 -25.03
CA ALA A 538 -2.78 -8.87 -23.77
C ALA A 538 -1.81 -8.34 -22.69
N GLY A 539 -2.34 -8.00 -21.51
CA GLY A 539 -1.60 -7.32 -20.44
C GLY A 539 -1.64 -5.79 -20.51
N SER A 540 -2.41 -5.19 -21.43
CA SER A 540 -2.61 -3.73 -21.51
C SER A 540 -3.57 -3.25 -20.42
N LEU A 541 -3.26 -2.07 -19.86
CA LEU A 541 -4.09 -1.39 -18.86
C LEU A 541 -4.94 -0.26 -19.44
N SER A 542 -5.00 -0.10 -20.75
CA SER A 542 -5.65 1.07 -21.36
C SER A 542 -5.98 0.85 -22.82
N VAL A 543 -6.99 1.58 -23.30
CA VAL A 543 -7.40 1.62 -24.70
C VAL A 543 -7.72 3.06 -25.10
N ASN A 544 -7.62 3.37 -26.39
CA ASN A 544 -8.19 4.57 -26.98
C ASN A 544 -9.62 4.29 -27.44
N VAL A 545 -10.53 5.21 -27.18
CA VAL A 545 -11.94 5.11 -27.58
C VAL A 545 -12.38 6.28 -28.44
N GLN A 546 -13.42 6.05 -29.24
CA GLN A 546 -14.00 7.10 -30.10
C GLN A 546 -14.66 8.22 -29.29
N ASN A 547 -15.29 7.91 -28.15
CA ASN A 547 -15.93 8.89 -27.28
C ASN A 547 -15.59 8.64 -25.80
N ALA A 548 -14.53 9.28 -25.31
CA ALA A 548 -14.12 9.18 -23.91
C ALA A 548 -15.04 9.96 -22.95
N ALA A 549 -15.86 10.90 -23.45
CA ALA A 549 -16.77 11.70 -22.63
C ALA A 549 -17.94 10.89 -22.02
N LEU A 550 -18.12 9.63 -22.44
CA LEU A 550 -19.05 8.69 -21.82
C LEU A 550 -18.62 8.23 -20.43
N PHE A 551 -17.35 8.42 -20.06
CA PHE A 551 -16.76 7.82 -18.87
C PHE A 551 -16.22 8.86 -17.90
N SER A 552 -16.19 8.48 -16.63
CA SER A 552 -15.55 9.25 -15.55
C SER A 552 -14.56 8.38 -14.79
N VAL A 553 -13.49 8.99 -14.26
CA VAL A 553 -12.57 8.30 -13.35
C VAL A 553 -13.35 7.78 -12.13
N GLY A 554 -13.12 6.53 -11.78
CA GLY A 554 -13.83 5.83 -10.71
C GLY A 554 -15.04 5.00 -11.17
N GLN A 555 -15.47 5.13 -12.42
CA GLN A 555 -16.61 4.39 -12.96
C GLN A 555 -16.22 2.97 -13.40
N GLU A 556 -17.12 2.00 -13.21
CA GLU A 556 -16.99 0.66 -13.79
C GLU A 556 -17.45 0.63 -15.25
N VAL A 557 -16.73 -0.12 -16.08
CA VAL A 557 -16.99 -0.32 -17.50
C VAL A 557 -16.90 -1.80 -17.86
N ILE A 558 -17.58 -2.17 -18.96
CA ILE A 558 -17.45 -3.47 -19.60
C ILE A 558 -16.71 -3.28 -20.92
N ILE A 559 -15.52 -3.86 -21.02
CA ILE A 559 -14.80 -3.99 -22.29
C ILE A 559 -15.24 -5.31 -22.91
N THR A 560 -15.77 -5.28 -24.13
CA THR A 560 -16.19 -6.50 -24.83
C THR A 560 -15.39 -6.68 -26.11
N HIS A 561 -14.83 -7.89 -26.28
CA HIS A 561 -14.33 -8.38 -27.56
C HIS A 561 -15.38 -9.33 -28.15
N PRO A 562 -16.12 -8.91 -29.20
CA PRO A 562 -17.12 -9.76 -29.83
C PRO A 562 -16.56 -11.02 -30.46
N SER A 563 -17.28 -12.13 -30.41
CA SER A 563 -16.95 -13.36 -31.16
C SER A 563 -17.42 -13.26 -32.62
N THR A 564 -16.85 -12.35 -33.40
CA THR A 564 -17.19 -12.20 -34.82
C THR A 564 -16.84 -13.45 -35.62
N GLN A 565 -17.48 -13.64 -36.78
CA GLN A 565 -17.14 -14.75 -37.67
C GLN A 565 -15.67 -14.70 -38.14
N ALA A 566 -15.12 -13.51 -38.37
CA ALA A 566 -13.71 -13.34 -38.76
C ALA A 566 -12.77 -13.84 -37.67
N TRP A 567 -13.04 -13.50 -36.41
CA TRP A 567 -12.25 -14.01 -35.29
C TRP A 567 -12.42 -15.52 -35.08
N ILE A 568 -13.66 -16.05 -35.14
CA ILE A 568 -13.92 -17.49 -35.06
C ILE A 568 -13.14 -18.25 -36.14
N ASN A 569 -13.11 -17.75 -37.38
CA ASN A 569 -12.32 -18.35 -38.46
C ASN A 569 -10.82 -18.29 -38.15
N ALA A 570 -10.32 -17.16 -37.63
CA ALA A 570 -8.91 -16.99 -37.27
C ALA A 570 -8.45 -17.96 -36.16
N ILE A 571 -9.35 -18.38 -35.28
CA ILE A 571 -9.09 -19.40 -34.24
C ILE A 571 -9.42 -20.83 -34.67
N GLY A 572 -9.65 -21.06 -35.98
CA GLY A 572 -9.92 -22.38 -36.54
C GLY A 572 -11.27 -22.94 -36.11
N GLY A 573 -12.32 -22.10 -36.11
CA GLY A 573 -13.67 -22.50 -35.71
C GLY A 573 -13.80 -22.83 -34.22
N GLY A 574 -12.84 -22.40 -33.39
CA GLY A 574 -12.75 -22.78 -31.98
C GLY A 574 -11.81 -23.95 -31.69
N GLY A 575 -11.18 -24.53 -32.73
CA GLY A 575 -10.31 -25.71 -32.56
C GLY A 575 -11.07 -27.04 -32.49
N VAL A 576 -12.35 -27.05 -32.86
CA VAL A 576 -13.21 -28.24 -32.91
C VAL A 576 -13.23 -28.82 -34.33
N THR A 577 -13.45 -30.12 -34.44
CA THR A 577 -13.57 -30.83 -35.72
C THR A 577 -15.01 -30.96 -36.21
N THR A 578 -15.98 -30.92 -35.29
CA THR A 578 -17.41 -30.90 -35.61
C THR A 578 -18.11 -29.80 -34.82
N GLY A 579 -19.03 -29.08 -35.47
CA GLY A 579 -19.77 -28.00 -34.84
C GLY A 579 -18.89 -26.81 -34.45
N ALA A 580 -18.27 -26.15 -35.44
CA ALA A 580 -17.52 -24.91 -35.20
C ALA A 580 -18.32 -23.91 -34.35
N TRP A 581 -17.64 -23.19 -33.46
CA TRP A 581 -18.26 -22.18 -32.62
C TRP A 581 -18.98 -21.14 -33.48
N ALA A 582 -20.20 -20.77 -33.12
CA ALA A 582 -20.97 -19.78 -33.88
C ALA A 582 -20.53 -18.36 -33.55
N ALA A 583 -20.57 -17.46 -34.53
CA ALA A 583 -20.36 -16.04 -34.28
C ALA A 583 -21.42 -15.49 -33.31
N GLY A 584 -21.00 -14.65 -32.37
CA GLY A 584 -21.86 -14.10 -31.31
C GLY A 584 -22.28 -15.12 -30.26
N SER A 585 -21.78 -16.36 -30.32
CA SER A 585 -22.18 -17.42 -29.36
C SER A 585 -21.74 -17.09 -27.94
N ARG A 586 -20.54 -16.53 -27.77
CA ARG A 586 -20.01 -16.01 -26.50
C ARG A 586 -19.02 -14.89 -26.78
N ASP A 587 -19.29 -13.68 -26.33
CA ASP A 587 -18.31 -12.59 -26.36
C ASP A 587 -17.31 -12.76 -25.20
N ILE A 588 -16.16 -12.09 -25.27
CA ILE A 588 -15.20 -12.01 -24.15
C ILE A 588 -15.41 -10.67 -23.42
N PRO A 589 -15.99 -10.67 -22.20
CA PRO A 589 -16.18 -9.46 -21.40
C PRO A 589 -15.11 -9.29 -20.30
N TYR A 590 -14.66 -8.05 -20.09
CA TYR A 590 -13.88 -7.63 -18.94
C TYR A 590 -14.62 -6.53 -18.19
N VAL A 591 -14.81 -6.70 -16.89
CA VAL A 591 -15.30 -5.63 -16.01
C VAL A 591 -14.10 -4.95 -15.38
N ARG A 592 -13.96 -3.64 -15.59
CA ARG A 592 -12.83 -2.84 -15.10
C ARG A 592 -13.31 -1.52 -14.55
N LYS A 593 -12.53 -0.91 -13.65
CA LYS A 593 -12.74 0.44 -13.17
C LYS A 593 -11.81 1.41 -13.90
N VAL A 594 -12.34 2.54 -14.36
CA VAL A 594 -11.54 3.61 -14.98
C VAL A 594 -10.70 4.30 -13.90
N THR A 595 -9.38 4.32 -14.08
CA THR A 595 -8.42 4.94 -13.15
C THR A 595 -7.88 6.27 -13.66
N ALA A 596 -7.85 6.48 -14.98
CA ALA A 596 -7.45 7.75 -15.59
C ALA A 596 -8.08 7.92 -16.97
N ILE A 597 -8.30 9.18 -17.37
CA ILE A 597 -8.71 9.56 -18.72
C ILE A 597 -7.77 10.66 -19.20
N SER A 598 -7.19 10.48 -20.39
CA SER A 598 -6.33 11.48 -21.04
C SER A 598 -6.66 11.54 -22.53
N GLY A 599 -7.41 12.58 -22.93
CA GLY A 599 -7.97 12.67 -24.28
C GLY A 599 -8.87 11.46 -24.58
N ALA A 600 -8.57 10.75 -25.67
CA ALA A 600 -9.28 9.53 -26.07
C ALA A 600 -8.87 8.27 -25.27
N ARG A 601 -7.78 8.34 -24.49
CA ARG A 601 -7.22 7.19 -23.77
C ARG A 601 -7.90 7.01 -22.42
N ILE A 602 -8.36 5.79 -22.15
CA ILE A 602 -8.91 5.35 -20.87
C ILE A 602 -7.97 4.32 -20.27
N THR A 603 -7.62 4.49 -19.00
CA THR A 603 -6.80 3.54 -18.22
C THR A 603 -7.67 2.83 -17.19
N PHE A 604 -7.37 1.55 -16.94
CA PHE A 604 -8.10 0.64 -16.09
C PHE A 604 -7.34 0.29 -14.80
N ASP A 605 -8.05 -0.32 -13.87
CA ASP A 605 -7.58 -0.85 -12.60
C ASP A 605 -6.83 -2.17 -12.72
N ALA A 606 -7.12 -2.99 -13.74
CA ALA A 606 -6.49 -4.29 -13.98
C ALA A 606 -6.33 -4.56 -15.49
N PRO A 607 -5.35 -5.40 -15.91
CA PRO A 607 -5.06 -5.62 -17.31
C PRO A 607 -6.18 -6.37 -18.05
N LEU A 608 -6.22 -6.19 -19.37
CA LEU A 608 -6.98 -7.08 -20.26
C LEU A 608 -6.18 -8.35 -20.52
N PHE A 609 -6.80 -9.53 -20.39
CA PHE A 609 -6.10 -10.81 -20.53
C PHE A 609 -6.18 -11.43 -21.94
N ASN A 610 -6.91 -10.77 -22.85
CA ASN A 610 -6.94 -11.07 -24.26
C ASN A 610 -6.51 -9.83 -25.03
N HIS A 611 -5.85 -10.02 -26.17
CA HIS A 611 -5.57 -8.92 -27.07
C HIS A 611 -6.86 -8.50 -27.79
N LEU A 612 -6.90 -7.25 -28.24
CA LEU A 612 -7.97 -6.75 -29.11
C LEU A 612 -7.36 -6.48 -30.47
N ASP A 613 -7.80 -7.19 -31.51
CA ASP A 613 -7.37 -6.96 -32.89
C ASP A 613 -8.58 -6.47 -33.69
N ARG A 614 -8.56 -5.19 -34.06
CA ARG A 614 -9.68 -4.55 -34.76
C ARG A 614 -9.94 -5.16 -36.15
N SER A 615 -8.93 -5.76 -36.77
CA SER A 615 -9.10 -6.43 -38.07
C SER A 615 -9.94 -7.71 -37.97
N LEU A 616 -9.96 -8.34 -36.79
CA LEU A 616 -10.75 -9.53 -36.51
C LEU A 616 -12.05 -9.20 -35.79
N SER A 617 -12.04 -8.26 -34.85
CA SER A 617 -13.20 -7.92 -34.03
C SER A 617 -13.17 -6.47 -33.55
N GLN A 618 -14.21 -5.69 -33.85
CA GLN A 618 -14.37 -4.32 -33.35
C GLN A 618 -14.79 -4.37 -31.88
N ALA A 619 -13.81 -4.24 -30.98
CA ALA A 619 -14.05 -4.16 -29.54
C ALA A 619 -14.77 -2.86 -29.15
N ARG A 620 -15.52 -2.94 -28.06
CA ARG A 620 -16.31 -1.83 -27.48
C ARG A 620 -16.03 -1.67 -25.99
N VAL A 621 -16.17 -0.45 -25.49
CA VAL A 621 -16.22 -0.14 -24.06
C VAL A 621 -17.59 0.42 -23.77
N ALA A 622 -18.29 -0.16 -22.79
CA ALA A 622 -19.60 0.26 -22.34
C ALA A 622 -19.56 0.68 -20.87
N VAL A 623 -20.39 1.65 -20.48
CA VAL A 623 -20.64 1.94 -19.07
C VAL A 623 -21.32 0.73 -18.42
N VAL A 624 -20.99 0.41 -17.17
CA VAL A 624 -21.86 -0.48 -16.37
C VAL A 624 -23.09 0.32 -15.97
N SER A 625 -24.27 -0.05 -16.49
CA SER A 625 -25.53 0.65 -16.21
C SER A 625 -26.20 0.16 -14.93
N ALA A 626 -26.02 -1.11 -14.59
CA ALA A 626 -26.45 -1.71 -13.33
C ALA A 626 -25.50 -2.84 -12.92
N ARG A 627 -25.46 -3.10 -11.61
CA ARG A 627 -24.70 -4.21 -11.02
C ARG A 627 -25.41 -4.84 -9.83
N ASN A 628 -25.29 -6.15 -9.66
CA ASN A 628 -25.94 -6.94 -8.62
C ASN A 628 -24.93 -7.80 -7.84
N LEU A 629 -24.07 -7.15 -7.06
CA LEU A 629 -22.97 -7.77 -6.30
C LEU A 629 -23.00 -7.34 -4.84
N ILE A 630 -22.61 -8.23 -3.94
CA ILE A 630 -22.19 -7.85 -2.57
C ILE A 630 -20.67 -7.74 -2.48
N ARG A 631 -20.18 -7.15 -1.38
CA ARG A 631 -18.74 -7.05 -1.09
C ARG A 631 -18.40 -7.26 0.37
N GLU A 632 -17.13 -7.42 0.69
CA GLU A 632 -16.66 -7.55 2.08
C GLU A 632 -17.33 -8.72 2.83
N ALA A 633 -17.60 -9.82 2.12
CA ALA A 633 -18.31 -10.99 2.64
C ALA A 633 -17.40 -12.23 2.64
N GLY A 634 -17.58 -13.11 3.63
CA GLY A 634 -16.66 -14.22 3.80
C GLY A 634 -17.18 -15.46 4.50
N VAL A 635 -16.53 -16.59 4.23
CA VAL A 635 -16.68 -17.85 4.97
C VAL A 635 -15.32 -18.28 5.48
N GLU A 636 -15.21 -18.52 6.80
CA GLU A 636 -13.92 -18.72 7.44
C GLU A 636 -13.90 -19.85 8.48
N ASN A 637 -12.74 -20.49 8.63
CA ASN A 637 -12.38 -21.32 9.79
C ASN A 637 -13.40 -22.42 10.14
N LEU A 638 -13.93 -23.11 9.13
CA LEU A 638 -14.95 -24.14 9.31
C LEU A 638 -14.79 -25.29 8.32
N ARG A 639 -15.52 -26.36 8.59
CA ARG A 639 -15.61 -27.52 7.72
C ARG A 639 -17.03 -27.71 7.19
N VAL A 640 -17.15 -28.15 5.94
CA VAL A 640 -18.40 -28.60 5.32
C VAL A 640 -18.27 -30.07 4.93
N ASP A 641 -19.01 -30.94 5.59
CA ASP A 641 -19.14 -32.36 5.24
C ASP A 641 -20.53 -32.61 4.68
N ILE A 642 -20.61 -33.21 3.50
CA ILE A 642 -21.87 -33.59 2.87
C ILE A 642 -22.21 -35.05 3.21
N GLU A 643 -23.40 -35.29 3.74
CA GLU A 643 -23.92 -36.64 3.97
C GLU A 643 -24.12 -37.35 2.63
N THR A 644 -23.66 -38.59 2.53
CA THR A 644 -23.77 -39.41 1.32
C THR A 644 -23.72 -40.90 1.68
N ALA A 645 -24.31 -41.73 0.81
CA ALA A 645 -24.16 -43.18 0.85
C ALA A 645 -22.77 -43.67 0.34
N GLY A 646 -21.94 -42.77 -0.20
CA GLY A 646 -20.64 -43.10 -0.78
C GLY A 646 -20.75 -43.67 -2.20
N GLY A 647 -19.61 -44.03 -2.78
CA GLY A 647 -19.55 -44.61 -4.13
C GLY A 647 -20.02 -43.62 -5.21
N GLN A 648 -21.06 -44.01 -5.95
CA GLN A 648 -21.63 -43.23 -7.06
C GLN A 648 -22.91 -42.48 -6.68
N ASP A 649 -23.19 -42.33 -5.39
CA ASP A 649 -24.35 -41.57 -4.90
C ASP A 649 -24.35 -40.15 -5.49
N GLU A 650 -25.47 -39.74 -6.11
CA GLU A 650 -25.70 -38.37 -6.59
C GLU A 650 -26.89 -37.71 -5.87
N ASN A 651 -27.47 -38.41 -4.88
CA ASN A 651 -28.65 -37.97 -4.13
C ASN A 651 -28.26 -37.28 -2.82
N HIS A 652 -27.40 -36.27 -2.92
CA HIS A 652 -26.93 -35.45 -1.81
C HIS A 652 -26.69 -33.99 -2.24
N ALA A 653 -26.37 -33.11 -1.29
CA ALA A 653 -25.94 -31.75 -1.61
C ALA A 653 -24.73 -31.78 -2.58
N TRP A 654 -24.68 -30.87 -3.55
CA TRP A 654 -23.79 -31.04 -4.70
C TRP A 654 -22.48 -30.26 -4.59
N SER A 655 -22.58 -29.03 -4.10
CA SER A 655 -21.45 -28.15 -3.87
C SER A 655 -21.38 -27.72 -2.41
N ALA A 656 -20.17 -27.63 -1.87
CA ALA A 656 -20.01 -27.17 -0.49
C ALA A 656 -20.13 -25.65 -0.38
N ILE A 657 -19.26 -24.89 -1.06
CA ILE A 657 -19.25 -23.42 -0.98
C ILE A 657 -19.27 -22.81 -2.38
N ALA A 658 -20.18 -21.87 -2.62
CA ALA A 658 -20.18 -21.04 -3.84
C ALA A 658 -20.01 -19.57 -3.47
N VAL A 659 -19.13 -18.87 -4.19
CA VAL A 659 -19.07 -17.40 -4.20
C VAL A 659 -19.69 -16.94 -5.52
N THR A 660 -20.95 -16.50 -5.47
CA THR A 660 -21.72 -16.18 -6.67
C THR A 660 -22.37 -14.80 -6.56
N GLY A 661 -21.97 -13.87 -7.42
CA GLY A 661 -22.46 -12.49 -7.38
C GLY A 661 -21.82 -11.70 -6.24
N ALA A 662 -20.48 -11.73 -6.15
CA ALA A 662 -19.71 -11.03 -5.12
C ALA A 662 -18.44 -10.40 -5.67
N GLU A 663 -18.01 -9.29 -5.07
CA GLU A 663 -16.70 -8.67 -5.29
C GLU A 663 -15.93 -8.58 -3.97
N ASP A 664 -14.59 -8.49 -4.02
CA ASP A 664 -13.76 -8.22 -2.83
C ASP A 664 -14.20 -9.05 -1.61
N SER A 665 -14.33 -10.35 -1.82
CA SER A 665 -14.91 -11.32 -0.87
C SER A 665 -14.04 -12.57 -0.81
N TRP A 666 -14.24 -13.44 0.19
CA TRP A 666 -13.26 -14.51 0.45
C TRP A 666 -13.81 -15.81 1.03
N VAL A 667 -13.01 -16.86 0.87
CA VAL A 667 -13.14 -18.14 1.57
C VAL A 667 -11.79 -18.45 2.21
N LYS A 668 -11.72 -18.60 3.52
CA LYS A 668 -10.43 -18.69 4.23
C LYS A 668 -10.39 -19.82 5.27
N THR A 669 -9.36 -20.65 5.22
CA THR A 669 -9.15 -21.71 6.24
C THR A 669 -10.37 -22.63 6.34
N VAL A 670 -10.83 -23.16 5.21
CA VAL A 670 -11.98 -24.08 5.16
C VAL A 670 -11.58 -25.48 4.72
N ALA A 671 -12.41 -26.46 5.05
CA ALA A 671 -12.32 -27.83 4.50
C ALA A 671 -13.68 -28.26 3.95
N THR A 672 -13.70 -28.87 2.77
CA THR A 672 -14.92 -29.35 2.09
C THR A 672 -14.74 -30.80 1.65
N ARG A 673 -15.74 -31.65 1.88
CA ARG A 673 -15.69 -33.08 1.54
C ARG A 673 -17.01 -33.62 1.03
N TYR A 674 -16.91 -34.69 0.24
CA TYR A 674 -18.06 -35.48 -0.25
C TYR A 674 -19.00 -34.69 -1.17
N PHE A 675 -18.47 -33.69 -1.86
CA PHE A 675 -19.20 -32.96 -2.90
C PHE A 675 -19.25 -33.76 -4.20
N GLY A 676 -20.31 -33.56 -4.99
CA GLY A 676 -20.43 -34.20 -6.30
C GLY A 676 -20.06 -33.28 -7.46
N TYR A 677 -20.37 -31.98 -7.36
CA TYR A 677 -19.92 -30.96 -8.30
C TYR A 677 -18.64 -30.31 -7.84
N ALA A 678 -18.70 -29.45 -6.82
CA ALA A 678 -17.55 -28.67 -6.41
C ALA A 678 -17.37 -28.45 -4.91
N GLY A 679 -16.10 -28.47 -4.47
CA GLY A 679 -15.73 -28.09 -3.11
C GLY A 679 -15.93 -26.60 -2.91
N VAL A 680 -15.21 -25.79 -3.68
CA VAL A 680 -15.42 -24.34 -3.75
C VAL A 680 -15.58 -23.92 -5.21
N LYS A 681 -16.61 -23.13 -5.52
CA LYS A 681 -16.82 -22.55 -6.85
C LYS A 681 -16.99 -21.03 -6.83
N THR A 682 -16.62 -20.36 -7.93
CA THR A 682 -16.94 -18.93 -8.16
C THR A 682 -17.77 -18.74 -9.41
N ALA A 683 -18.66 -17.73 -9.46
CA ALA A 683 -19.40 -17.34 -10.66
C ALA A 683 -19.88 -15.89 -10.52
N GLY A 684 -19.90 -15.07 -11.57
CA GLY A 684 -20.27 -13.65 -11.46
C GLY A 684 -19.50 -12.95 -10.34
N ALA A 685 -18.20 -13.24 -10.23
CA ALA A 685 -17.42 -12.90 -9.06
C ALA A 685 -16.10 -12.25 -9.45
N ILE A 686 -15.70 -11.17 -8.76
CA ILE A 686 -14.49 -10.41 -9.11
C ILE A 686 -13.63 -10.09 -7.89
N ARG A 687 -12.30 -10.23 -7.99
CA ARG A 687 -11.38 -9.96 -6.85
C ARG A 687 -11.70 -10.82 -5.63
N ILE A 688 -11.79 -12.13 -5.83
CA ILE A 688 -12.08 -13.11 -4.78
C ILE A 688 -10.79 -13.78 -4.33
N THR A 689 -10.59 -13.92 -3.02
CA THR A 689 -9.49 -14.74 -2.47
C THR A 689 -10.02 -16.00 -1.80
N ILE A 690 -9.58 -17.16 -2.27
CA ILE A 690 -9.77 -18.46 -1.62
C ILE A 690 -8.40 -18.85 -1.07
N ASP A 691 -8.21 -18.73 0.25
CA ASP A 691 -6.91 -19.00 0.88
C ASP A 691 -6.99 -20.15 1.89
N THR A 692 -6.01 -21.05 1.86
CA THR A 692 -5.90 -22.15 2.83
C THR A 692 -7.17 -22.99 2.85
N ALA A 693 -7.75 -23.30 1.69
CA ALA A 693 -8.94 -24.14 1.56
C ALA A 693 -8.57 -25.59 1.18
N SER A 694 -9.32 -26.58 1.63
CA SER A 694 -9.24 -27.94 1.11
C SER A 694 -10.56 -28.42 0.53
N ALA A 695 -10.47 -29.17 -0.56
CA ALA A 695 -11.57 -29.86 -1.20
C ALA A 695 -11.12 -31.28 -1.51
N THR A 696 -11.70 -32.29 -0.85
CA THR A 696 -11.22 -33.69 -0.95
C THR A 696 -12.36 -34.69 -0.98
N ASN A 697 -12.06 -35.90 -1.49
CA ASN A 697 -12.98 -37.03 -1.53
C ASN A 697 -14.37 -36.69 -2.13
N PRO A 698 -14.43 -36.23 -3.39
CA PRO A 698 -15.72 -36.06 -4.05
C PRO A 698 -16.44 -37.42 -4.21
N ILE A 699 -17.77 -37.39 -4.21
CA ILE A 699 -18.63 -38.58 -4.30
C ILE A 699 -19.66 -38.39 -5.42
N GLY A 700 -19.92 -39.45 -6.19
CA GLY A 700 -20.80 -39.41 -7.36
C GLY A 700 -20.22 -40.12 -8.58
N ILE A 701 -20.91 -40.03 -9.71
CA ILE A 701 -20.47 -40.66 -10.95
C ILE A 701 -19.26 -39.89 -11.50
N ARG A 702 -18.15 -40.57 -11.75
CA ARG A 702 -16.91 -39.94 -12.25
C ARG A 702 -16.97 -39.66 -13.76
N THR A 703 -17.84 -38.73 -14.15
CA THR A 703 -18.04 -38.25 -15.54
C THR A 703 -18.19 -36.72 -15.60
N GLY A 704 -18.28 -36.15 -16.81
CA GLY A 704 -18.39 -34.71 -17.05
C GLY A 704 -19.35 -33.98 -16.10
N SER A 705 -18.97 -32.76 -15.69
CA SER A 705 -19.69 -31.93 -14.69
C SER A 705 -19.68 -32.49 -13.26
N ARG A 706 -18.76 -33.37 -12.89
CA ARG A 706 -18.52 -33.80 -11.49
C ARG A 706 -17.08 -33.55 -11.04
N PHE A 707 -16.84 -33.64 -9.74
CA PHE A 707 -15.51 -33.78 -9.11
C PHE A 707 -14.54 -32.63 -9.47
N TYR A 708 -15.03 -31.39 -9.32
CA TYR A 708 -14.26 -30.17 -9.47
C TYR A 708 -13.87 -29.62 -8.10
N ASN A 709 -12.63 -29.79 -7.67
CA ASN A 709 -12.28 -29.40 -6.30
C ASN A 709 -12.37 -27.87 -6.12
N PHE A 710 -11.75 -27.13 -7.04
CA PHE A 710 -11.84 -25.69 -7.13
C PHE A 710 -12.26 -25.29 -8.55
N ASP A 711 -13.51 -24.83 -8.67
CA ASP A 711 -14.16 -24.49 -9.94
C ASP A 711 -14.30 -22.98 -10.13
N VAL A 712 -14.04 -22.53 -11.34
CA VAL A 712 -14.21 -21.13 -11.74
C VAL A 712 -15.20 -21.09 -12.89
N ASP A 713 -16.42 -20.66 -12.61
CA ASP A 713 -17.55 -20.63 -13.53
C ASP A 713 -17.71 -19.24 -14.19
N ASP A 714 -18.75 -19.07 -14.99
CA ASP A 714 -18.97 -17.88 -15.83
C ASP A 714 -18.80 -16.56 -15.04
N TYR A 715 -18.20 -15.55 -15.69
CA TYR A 715 -17.90 -14.22 -15.17
C TYR A 715 -17.05 -14.15 -13.90
N SER A 716 -16.21 -15.17 -13.66
CA SER A 716 -15.21 -15.10 -12.59
C SER A 716 -13.94 -14.38 -13.07
N GLN A 717 -13.63 -13.23 -12.48
CA GLN A 717 -12.48 -12.41 -12.88
C GLN A 717 -11.55 -12.09 -11.70
N LEU A 718 -10.24 -12.08 -11.91
CA LEU A 718 -9.28 -11.67 -10.87
C LEU A 718 -9.40 -12.52 -9.59
N VAL A 719 -9.56 -13.84 -9.72
CA VAL A 719 -9.73 -14.76 -8.58
C VAL A 719 -8.40 -15.35 -8.18
N LEU A 720 -8.06 -15.30 -6.89
CA LEU A 720 -6.85 -15.90 -6.32
C LEU A 720 -7.21 -17.11 -5.47
N PHE A 721 -6.74 -18.29 -5.86
CA PHE A 721 -6.67 -19.48 -5.03
C PHE A 721 -5.25 -19.60 -4.48
N SER A 722 -5.09 -19.57 -3.17
CA SER A 722 -3.79 -19.58 -2.50
C SER A 722 -3.74 -20.69 -1.45
N ASN A 723 -2.63 -21.43 -1.39
CA ASN A 723 -2.40 -22.48 -0.37
C ASN A 723 -3.53 -23.53 -0.31
N CYS A 724 -4.17 -23.82 -1.44
CA CYS A 724 -5.31 -24.73 -1.49
C CYS A 724 -4.86 -26.18 -1.69
N VAL A 725 -5.60 -27.13 -1.11
CA VAL A 725 -5.33 -28.57 -1.23
C VAL A 725 -6.51 -29.27 -1.91
N ALA A 726 -6.24 -29.91 -3.04
CA ALA A 726 -7.20 -30.70 -3.78
C ALA A 726 -6.79 -32.17 -3.81
N ALA A 727 -7.73 -33.08 -3.57
CA ALA A 727 -7.49 -34.52 -3.63
C ALA A 727 -8.66 -35.27 -4.27
N ASP A 728 -8.34 -36.36 -4.96
CA ASP A 728 -9.28 -37.34 -5.54
C ASP A 728 -10.25 -36.77 -6.60
N GLY A 729 -9.96 -35.57 -7.12
CA GLY A 729 -10.74 -34.93 -8.17
C GLY A 729 -10.66 -35.63 -9.52
N ARG A 730 -11.60 -35.29 -10.41
CA ARG A 730 -11.35 -35.43 -11.86
C ARG A 730 -10.55 -34.22 -12.34
N HIS A 731 -10.96 -33.03 -11.91
CA HIS A 731 -10.23 -31.80 -12.14
C HIS A 731 -10.03 -31.04 -10.82
N ASN A 732 -8.78 -30.86 -10.41
CA ASN A 732 -8.48 -30.25 -9.13
C ASN A 732 -8.59 -28.72 -9.18
N PHE A 733 -8.01 -28.11 -10.21
CA PHE A 733 -8.05 -26.67 -10.46
C PHE A 733 -8.56 -26.44 -11.89
N ILE A 734 -9.77 -25.92 -12.03
CA ILE A 734 -10.46 -25.87 -13.32
C ILE A 734 -11.08 -24.50 -13.58
N SER A 735 -10.91 -24.01 -14.82
CA SER A 735 -11.75 -22.95 -15.36
C SER A 735 -12.88 -23.58 -16.17
N ASN A 736 -14.13 -23.39 -15.76
CA ASN A 736 -15.34 -23.82 -16.45
C ASN A 736 -16.17 -22.64 -17.00
N GLY A 737 -15.78 -21.39 -16.68
CA GLY A 737 -16.48 -20.13 -16.97
C GLY A 737 -16.32 -19.57 -18.38
N THR A 738 -15.88 -20.41 -19.30
CA THR A 738 -15.85 -20.13 -20.73
C THR A 738 -15.06 -18.88 -21.11
N MET A 739 -15.59 -18.04 -22.01
CA MET A 739 -14.95 -16.82 -22.50
C MET A 739 -14.96 -15.67 -21.48
N SER A 740 -15.68 -15.82 -20.37
CA SER A 740 -15.91 -14.77 -19.39
C SER A 740 -15.03 -14.89 -18.13
N ALA A 741 -14.36 -16.03 -17.96
CA ALA A 741 -13.38 -16.23 -16.90
C ALA A 741 -12.01 -15.65 -17.29
N SER A 742 -11.43 -14.82 -16.41
CA SER A 742 -10.12 -14.22 -16.69
C SER A 742 -9.30 -13.81 -15.48
N GLY A 743 -7.97 -13.80 -15.63
CA GLY A 743 -7.06 -13.33 -14.58
C GLY A 743 -7.10 -14.15 -13.30
N VAL A 744 -7.29 -15.47 -13.42
CA VAL A 744 -7.41 -16.37 -12.27
C VAL A 744 -6.05 -16.97 -11.98
N VAL A 745 -5.71 -17.05 -10.69
CA VAL A 745 -4.42 -17.54 -10.21
C VAL A 745 -4.65 -18.70 -9.24
N TRP A 746 -4.00 -19.83 -9.51
CA TRP A 746 -3.77 -20.89 -8.54
C TRP A 746 -2.32 -20.78 -8.06
N HIS A 747 -2.13 -20.40 -6.80
CA HIS A 747 -0.85 -20.04 -6.21
C HIS A 747 -0.51 -20.97 -5.03
N ARG A 748 0.65 -21.62 -5.07
CA ARG A 748 1.14 -22.53 -4.00
C ARG A 748 0.12 -23.59 -3.58
N CYS A 749 -0.65 -24.09 -4.54
CA CYS A 749 -1.66 -25.11 -4.26
C CYS A 749 -1.06 -26.52 -4.41
N THR A 750 -1.67 -27.49 -3.73
CA THR A 750 -1.25 -28.90 -3.75
C THR A 750 -2.35 -29.75 -4.39
N SER A 751 -1.95 -30.58 -5.34
CA SER A 751 -2.78 -31.59 -5.99
C SER A 751 -2.34 -32.98 -5.55
N ILE A 752 -3.27 -33.76 -5.00
CA ILE A 752 -3.04 -35.12 -4.52
C ILE A 752 -3.81 -36.12 -5.42
N GLY A 753 -3.13 -37.19 -5.82
CA GLY A 753 -3.67 -38.24 -6.69
C GLY A 753 -3.43 -37.98 -8.18
N THR A 754 -4.05 -38.79 -9.03
CA THR A 754 -3.95 -38.68 -10.50
C THR A 754 -5.15 -37.91 -11.05
N ASN A 755 -4.90 -36.71 -11.55
CA ASN A 755 -5.95 -35.77 -11.97
C ASN A 755 -5.42 -34.75 -12.99
N ASP A 756 -6.35 -33.99 -13.55
CA ASP A 756 -6.06 -32.90 -14.47
C ASP A 756 -6.32 -31.54 -13.81
N SER A 757 -5.63 -30.50 -14.26
CA SER A 757 -5.99 -29.11 -14.03
C SER A 757 -5.81 -28.33 -15.32
N GLU A 758 -6.86 -27.63 -15.75
CA GLU A 758 -7.00 -27.18 -17.14
C GLU A 758 -8.10 -26.13 -17.31
N GLY A 759 -8.27 -25.62 -18.53
CA GLY A 759 -9.46 -24.87 -18.92
C GLY A 759 -10.46 -25.75 -19.67
N HIS A 760 -11.72 -25.61 -19.30
CA HIS A 760 -12.89 -26.22 -19.93
C HIS A 760 -13.71 -25.15 -20.66
N ARG A 761 -14.50 -25.64 -21.64
CA ARG A 761 -15.53 -24.89 -22.33
C ARG A 761 -15.04 -23.57 -22.94
N HIS A 762 -14.27 -23.61 -24.02
CA HIS A 762 -13.89 -22.44 -24.83
C HIS A 762 -12.79 -21.56 -24.20
N TRP A 763 -12.75 -20.28 -24.59
CA TRP A 763 -11.57 -19.41 -24.56
C TRP A 763 -11.37 -18.64 -23.23
N SER A 764 -11.16 -19.32 -22.10
CA SER A 764 -10.77 -18.62 -20.85
C SER A 764 -9.38 -17.98 -21.00
N THR A 765 -9.18 -16.79 -20.41
CA THR A 765 -7.98 -15.96 -20.70
C THR A 765 -7.17 -15.61 -19.46
N GLY A 766 -5.84 -15.67 -19.53
CA GLY A 766 -4.99 -15.23 -18.42
C GLY A 766 -5.14 -16.06 -17.15
N MET A 767 -5.10 -17.38 -17.27
CA MET A 767 -4.98 -18.28 -16.13
C MET A 767 -3.51 -18.44 -15.74
N LEU A 768 -3.20 -18.42 -14.44
CA LEU A 768 -1.87 -18.70 -13.92
C LEU A 768 -1.91 -19.89 -12.96
N PHE A 769 -1.10 -20.92 -13.25
CA PHE A 769 -0.80 -22.02 -12.33
C PHE A 769 0.62 -21.83 -11.81
N ASP A 770 0.79 -21.37 -10.57
CA ASP A 770 2.07 -20.90 -10.03
C ASP A 770 2.48 -21.67 -8.76
N GLY A 771 3.58 -22.40 -8.85
CA GLY A 771 4.10 -23.18 -7.73
C GLY A 771 3.18 -24.33 -7.31
N ILE A 772 2.46 -24.96 -8.26
CA ILE A 772 1.60 -26.10 -7.95
C ILE A 772 2.46 -27.32 -7.65
N THR A 773 2.15 -28.02 -6.56
CA THR A 773 2.84 -29.26 -6.15
C THR A 773 1.93 -30.47 -6.37
N GLY A 774 2.40 -31.49 -7.08
CA GLY A 774 1.67 -32.75 -7.26
C GLY A 774 2.52 -33.85 -7.87
N SER A 775 2.35 -35.10 -7.42
CA SER A 775 3.17 -36.24 -7.89
C SER A 775 2.66 -36.85 -9.20
N ASN A 776 1.37 -36.70 -9.54
CA ASN A 776 0.72 -37.24 -10.75
C ASN A 776 -0.31 -36.25 -11.33
N LEU A 777 0.03 -34.97 -11.35
CA LEU A 777 -0.80 -33.89 -11.88
C LEU A 777 -0.49 -33.64 -13.36
N ASN A 778 -1.53 -33.53 -14.20
CA ASN A 778 -1.40 -32.94 -15.52
C ASN A 778 -1.88 -31.49 -15.52
N LEU A 779 -1.03 -30.55 -15.97
CA LEU A 779 -1.43 -29.17 -16.27
C LEU A 779 -1.64 -29.02 -17.76
N LYS A 780 -2.90 -28.81 -18.19
CA LYS A 780 -3.28 -28.81 -19.61
C LYS A 780 -3.77 -27.44 -20.08
N LEU A 781 -2.94 -26.77 -20.88
CA LEU A 781 -3.21 -25.50 -21.54
C LEU A 781 -3.27 -25.76 -23.06
N PHE A 782 -4.34 -26.43 -23.49
CA PHE A 782 -4.40 -27.04 -24.82
C PHE A 782 -5.81 -27.05 -25.43
N ASN A 783 -5.89 -27.50 -26.68
CA ASN A 783 -7.14 -27.75 -27.38
C ASN A 783 -7.79 -29.06 -26.89
N ARG A 784 -9.06 -28.97 -26.50
CA ARG A 784 -9.90 -30.10 -26.09
C ARG A 784 -10.84 -30.58 -27.19
N GLY A 785 -10.79 -29.95 -28.36
CA GLY A 785 -11.59 -30.30 -29.53
C GLY A 785 -13.06 -30.56 -29.19
N ASP A 786 -13.59 -31.67 -29.69
CA ASP A 786 -15.00 -32.00 -29.61
C ASP A 786 -15.43 -32.56 -28.24
N TRP A 787 -14.54 -32.61 -27.25
CA TRP A 787 -14.91 -33.11 -25.92
C TRP A 787 -15.95 -32.23 -25.23
N GLY A 788 -16.87 -32.88 -24.53
CA GLY A 788 -17.94 -32.22 -23.78
C GLY A 788 -18.90 -31.49 -24.71
N THR A 789 -19.02 -30.19 -24.52
CA THR A 789 -19.93 -29.31 -25.28
C THR A 789 -19.19 -28.56 -26.40
N GLN A 790 -18.39 -29.29 -27.19
CA GLN A 790 -17.49 -28.69 -28.21
C GLN A 790 -16.52 -27.68 -27.58
N HIS A 791 -15.77 -28.13 -26.57
CA HIS A 791 -14.95 -27.24 -25.74
C HIS A 791 -13.87 -26.50 -26.51
N GLY A 792 -13.30 -27.09 -27.56
CA GLY A 792 -12.24 -26.50 -28.37
C GLY A 792 -11.04 -26.01 -27.55
N TRP A 793 -10.48 -24.86 -27.94
CA TRP A 793 -9.39 -24.21 -27.21
C TRP A 793 -9.84 -23.80 -25.80
N GLY A 794 -9.32 -24.48 -24.77
CA GLY A 794 -9.74 -24.27 -23.37
C GLY A 794 -9.11 -23.08 -22.67
N LEU A 795 -7.94 -22.61 -23.14
CA LEU A 795 -7.16 -21.53 -22.51
C LEU A 795 -6.36 -20.72 -23.54
N ALA A 796 -6.31 -19.41 -23.34
CA ALA A 796 -5.46 -18.48 -24.10
C ALA A 796 -4.71 -17.51 -23.17
N HIS A 797 -3.54 -17.04 -23.63
CA HIS A 797 -2.67 -16.11 -22.87
C HIS A 797 -2.41 -16.56 -21.43
N SER A 798 -2.33 -17.87 -21.22
CA SER A 798 -2.25 -18.49 -19.88
C SER A 798 -0.87 -19.06 -19.61
N THR A 799 -0.50 -19.16 -18.34
CA THR A 799 0.84 -19.54 -17.91
C THR A 799 0.81 -20.63 -16.85
N ALA A 800 1.62 -21.67 -17.04
CA ALA A 800 2.01 -22.58 -15.97
C ALA A 800 3.46 -22.26 -15.58
N TRP A 801 3.66 -21.85 -14.32
CA TRP A 801 4.91 -21.33 -13.78
C TRP A 801 5.40 -22.19 -12.62
N ASN A 802 6.67 -22.59 -12.69
CA ASN A 802 7.42 -23.27 -11.63
C ASN A 802 6.65 -24.36 -10.85
N SER A 803 5.89 -25.17 -11.57
CA SER A 803 4.99 -26.18 -10.99
C SER A 803 5.55 -27.59 -11.19
N GLN A 804 5.33 -28.47 -10.21
CA GLN A 804 5.62 -29.90 -10.32
C GLN A 804 4.43 -30.62 -10.94
N ALA A 805 4.48 -30.85 -12.26
CA ALA A 805 3.43 -31.49 -13.03
C ALA A 805 3.96 -32.06 -14.36
N THR A 806 3.13 -32.84 -15.05
CA THR A 806 3.28 -33.07 -16.50
C THR A 806 2.56 -31.95 -17.25
N PHE A 807 3.28 -31.20 -18.06
CA PHE A 807 2.79 -30.04 -18.79
C PHE A 807 2.33 -30.42 -20.20
N PHE A 808 1.15 -29.95 -20.60
CA PHE A 808 0.60 -30.07 -21.95
C PHE A 808 0.27 -28.65 -22.45
N ILE A 809 1.18 -28.05 -23.23
CA ILE A 809 1.11 -26.63 -23.59
C ILE A 809 1.03 -26.47 -25.10
N GLN A 810 -0.15 -26.10 -25.61
CA GLN A 810 -0.36 -25.72 -27.01
C GLN A 810 -0.53 -24.21 -27.16
N LYS A 811 -0.24 -23.72 -28.35
CA LYS A 811 -0.45 -22.35 -28.81
C LYS A 811 -1.80 -22.25 -29.52
N PRO A 812 -2.82 -21.63 -28.91
CA PRO A 812 -4.06 -21.32 -29.63
C PRO A 812 -3.75 -20.36 -30.78
N PRO A 813 -4.46 -20.42 -31.92
CA PRO A 813 -4.24 -19.47 -33.00
C PRO A 813 -4.46 -18.04 -32.48
N THR A 814 -3.64 -17.09 -32.92
CA THR A 814 -3.61 -15.68 -32.46
C THR A 814 -3.15 -15.44 -31.01
N ALA A 815 -3.05 -16.47 -30.17
CA ALA A 815 -2.66 -16.33 -28.75
C ALA A 815 -1.40 -17.15 -28.42
N GLN A 816 -0.93 -17.02 -27.17
CA GLN A 816 0.26 -17.74 -26.71
C GLN A 816 0.06 -18.24 -25.27
N ASN A 817 0.15 -19.55 -25.07
CA ASN A 817 0.27 -20.14 -23.73
C ASN A 817 1.75 -20.45 -23.41
N TYR A 818 2.07 -20.47 -22.13
CA TYR A 818 3.43 -20.60 -21.62
C TYR A 818 3.53 -21.70 -20.56
N GLY A 819 4.54 -22.57 -20.66
CA GLY A 819 4.96 -23.49 -19.61
C GLY A 819 6.43 -23.25 -19.27
N ILE A 820 6.72 -22.70 -18.10
CA ILE A 820 8.07 -22.28 -17.69
C ILE A 820 8.32 -22.81 -16.29
N SER A 821 9.25 -23.73 -16.12
CA SER A 821 9.41 -24.43 -14.83
C SER A 821 10.80 -24.98 -14.60
N GLY A 822 11.27 -24.91 -13.36
CA GLY A 822 12.43 -25.69 -12.88
C GLY A 822 12.08 -27.14 -12.49
N LEU A 823 10.81 -27.50 -12.61
CA LEU A 823 10.19 -28.72 -12.08
C LEU A 823 9.30 -29.40 -13.13
N GLY A 824 8.92 -30.65 -12.87
CA GLY A 824 8.01 -31.40 -13.75
C GLY A 824 8.59 -31.76 -15.12
N ASN A 825 7.72 -32.16 -16.07
CA ASN A 825 8.13 -32.63 -17.40
C ASN A 825 7.16 -32.14 -18.49
N ASN A 826 7.65 -31.94 -19.71
CA ASN A 826 6.79 -31.63 -20.86
C ASN A 826 6.22 -32.90 -21.51
N SER A 827 4.99 -32.83 -22.00
CA SER A 827 4.37 -33.87 -22.84
C SER A 827 3.90 -33.29 -24.16
N THR A 828 4.08 -34.06 -25.24
CA THR A 828 3.55 -33.76 -26.58
C THR A 828 2.39 -34.67 -26.98
N ALA A 829 1.92 -35.51 -26.05
CA ALA A 829 0.83 -36.47 -26.28
C ALA A 829 -0.54 -35.77 -26.20
N TYR A 830 -0.87 -35.00 -27.22
CA TYR A 830 -2.15 -34.29 -27.31
C TYR A 830 -3.23 -35.15 -27.96
N SER A 831 -4.45 -35.05 -27.44
CA SER A 831 -5.63 -35.71 -28.03
C SER A 831 -6.18 -34.97 -29.25
N PHE A 832 -5.85 -33.69 -29.42
CA PHE A 832 -6.26 -32.86 -30.56
C PHE A 832 -5.07 -32.09 -31.14
N PRO A 833 -5.06 -31.86 -32.46
CA PRO A 833 -3.97 -31.15 -33.12
C PRO A 833 -3.92 -29.67 -32.70
N GLY A 834 -2.70 -29.12 -32.69
CA GLY A 834 -2.43 -27.74 -32.33
C GLY A 834 -0.93 -27.46 -32.36
N ALA A 835 -0.54 -26.21 -32.60
CA ALA A 835 0.85 -25.80 -32.52
C ALA A 835 1.34 -25.88 -31.06
N MET A 836 2.65 -26.12 -30.86
CA MET A 836 3.24 -26.11 -29.53
C MET A 836 3.23 -24.69 -28.95
N GLY A 837 2.89 -24.58 -27.67
CA GLY A 837 3.07 -23.37 -26.89
C GLY A 837 4.54 -23.09 -26.58
N TYR A 838 4.80 -22.01 -25.86
CA TYR A 838 6.15 -21.71 -25.40
C TYR A 838 6.45 -22.59 -24.20
N VAL A 839 7.49 -23.43 -24.30
CA VAL A 839 7.90 -24.34 -23.23
C VAL A 839 9.38 -24.12 -22.92
N ASP A 840 9.67 -23.80 -21.65
CA ASP A 840 11.03 -23.71 -21.10
C ASP A 840 11.06 -24.43 -19.75
N ILE A 841 11.10 -25.76 -19.80
CA ILE A 841 11.11 -26.65 -18.63
C ILE A 841 12.52 -27.20 -18.44
N ARG A 842 13.12 -26.91 -17.30
CA ARG A 842 14.51 -27.26 -16.95
C ARG A 842 14.54 -27.98 -15.59
N PRO A 843 14.20 -29.28 -15.55
CA PRO A 843 14.08 -30.01 -14.30
C PRO A 843 15.37 -29.96 -13.47
N GLY A 844 15.25 -29.62 -12.19
CA GLY A 844 16.39 -29.50 -11.27
C GLY A 844 17.10 -28.14 -11.29
N GLN A 845 16.71 -27.21 -12.15
CA GLN A 845 17.24 -25.84 -12.16
C GLN A 845 16.30 -24.87 -11.44
N LYS A 846 16.80 -24.13 -10.45
CA LYS A 846 16.03 -23.12 -9.72
C LYS A 846 15.64 -21.95 -10.62
N LEU A 847 14.35 -21.81 -10.92
CA LEU A 847 13.77 -20.71 -11.67
C LEU A 847 13.61 -19.47 -10.78
N VAL A 848 13.99 -18.31 -11.32
CA VAL A 848 13.83 -16.98 -10.73
C VAL A 848 12.97 -16.09 -11.67
N PRO A 849 11.93 -15.42 -11.15
CA PRO A 849 11.38 -15.56 -9.79
C PRO A 849 10.75 -16.94 -9.55
N GLU A 850 10.79 -17.42 -8.31
CA GLU A 850 10.21 -18.72 -7.93
C GLU A 850 8.68 -18.76 -8.11
N SER A 851 8.02 -17.62 -7.86
CA SER A 851 6.60 -17.41 -8.08
C SER A 851 6.43 -16.14 -8.90
N LEU A 852 5.72 -16.28 -10.03
CA LEU A 852 5.43 -15.15 -10.91
C LEU A 852 4.42 -14.20 -10.25
N TYR A 853 3.38 -14.73 -9.61
CA TYR A 853 2.35 -13.92 -8.93
C TYR A 853 2.95 -13.03 -7.83
N GLU A 854 3.76 -13.62 -6.94
CA GLU A 854 4.36 -12.87 -5.84
C GLU A 854 5.35 -11.81 -6.34
N ALA A 855 6.22 -12.18 -7.29
CA ALA A 855 7.17 -11.24 -7.89
C ALA A 855 6.47 -10.05 -8.55
N GLN A 856 5.39 -10.32 -9.29
CA GLN A 856 4.56 -9.29 -9.91
C GLN A 856 3.91 -8.38 -8.87
N LEU A 857 3.35 -8.95 -7.79
CA LEU A 857 2.71 -8.18 -6.74
C LEU A 857 3.71 -7.28 -6.02
N CYS A 858 4.87 -7.80 -5.66
CA CYS A 858 5.91 -7.02 -5.00
C CYS A 858 6.47 -5.94 -5.92
N ASP A 859 6.71 -6.22 -7.20
CA ASP A 859 7.14 -5.21 -8.16
C ASP A 859 6.08 -4.12 -8.32
N ARG A 860 4.79 -4.49 -8.41
CA ARG A 860 3.69 -3.54 -8.56
C ARG A 860 3.50 -2.63 -7.35
N LEU A 861 3.54 -3.20 -6.14
CA LEU A 861 3.34 -2.43 -4.90
C LEU A 861 4.51 -1.50 -4.56
N THR A 862 5.68 -1.71 -5.18
CA THR A 862 6.89 -0.90 -4.97
C THR A 862 7.14 0.13 -6.06
N ARG A 863 6.20 0.35 -7.00
CA ARG A 863 6.31 1.31 -8.12
C ARG A 863 5.91 2.74 -7.80
#